data_AF-A0A1N6S3Q7-F1
#
_entry.id   AF-A0A1N6S3Q7-F1
#
_cell.length_a   1.000
_cell.length_b   1.000
_cell.length_c   1.000
_cell.angle_alpha   90.00
_cell.angle_beta   90.00
_cell.angle_gamma   90.00
#
_symmetry.space_group_name_H-M   'P 1'
#
loop_
_entity.id
_entity.type
_entity.pdbx_description
1 polymer ?
#
loop_
_entity_poly.entity_id
_entity_poly.type
_entity_poly.pdbx_seq_one_letter_code
_entity_poly.pdbx_strand_id
1 'polypeptide(L)'
;MNFHGHFIQAALFDMDGTMFDTERLRFQTLRQASTELFGEAIDDQVLLGSLGLSARKAEALAKSRYGADYPYAEIRARADALELAHVRAHGVPVKAGLYEVLERLKKSGLRLAVATSSRRAIAEEYLINANVLKYFDATVCGDEVSQGKPHPEIFQTAVAALGCAPAQCLVFEDSENGLLSGAACGGLPILLKDIKEPAPAIKAKALRAYDSLEAFLADLAPCTPLLPVPALTDPFPQTHNDHVAAIHGFGAIGGGYLAQLFAHWDGYTRPAEIVGVTNNRLLRDLVNAYGKYSVHYPDQAFEQTIDRVRLIAADNQAAVIALYEQAEIVGLSLPEGAIAQQAGLIADGLIARRRARRGPLTVLVALNKVGGAAYVRRCVGRALEQRLAAEEVGEVLAATIFAETVVNRIVSRVSREALLKQVRINVGSFSAAVPSGSFETLPRQPGALGVESLVALLSEAAQLDRALATLNIVLFHSGPEMALYAERGSAILERLRQVRTVDDIAEIQAIKNKMLNGTHAIIGWYSALLGYRTIGQGMGDERVRRLVRRLLEQEIKPAMLAHNPALKTHIDTFVERFLKRCEESFKDTCVRVGRDPRRKLQRKERILGNIELAARHGIATPMLEFGTALGIVYALRYSGSEDKECLWIRDVYARRRSVADVLTDASDYQGRAYAGLDALADQALIARIAGHVERLRDPASPHWNWPLAKQTVLEPA
;
A
#
# COMPACT_ATOMS: atom_id res chain seq x y z
N MET A 1 -17.48 9.05 16.48
CA MET A 1 -17.56 7.94 15.48
C MET A 1 -18.90 7.23 15.65
N ASN A 2 -19.55 6.72 14.58
CA ASN A 2 -20.74 5.87 14.73
C ASN A 2 -20.32 4.40 14.67
N PHE A 3 -20.62 3.64 15.72
CA PHE A 3 -20.31 2.21 15.82
C PHE A 3 -21.61 1.45 16.12
N HIS A 4 -22.07 0.63 15.17
CA HIS A 4 -23.32 -0.15 15.28
C HIS A 4 -24.54 0.66 15.76
N GLY A 5 -24.68 1.91 15.28
CA GLY A 5 -25.81 2.79 15.63
C GLY A 5 -25.57 3.65 16.88
N HIS A 6 -24.44 3.49 17.56
CA HIS A 6 -24.07 4.29 18.72
C HIS A 6 -23.06 5.37 18.35
N PHE A 7 -23.31 6.60 18.80
CA PHE A 7 -22.32 7.67 18.69
C PHE A 7 -21.30 7.55 19.81
N ILE A 8 -20.07 7.19 19.45
CA ILE A 8 -18.95 6.96 20.37
C ILE A 8 -17.98 8.15 20.37
N GLN A 9 -17.62 8.60 21.57
CA GLN A 9 -16.64 9.66 21.83
C GLN A 9 -15.40 9.16 22.59
N ALA A 10 -15.51 8.05 23.31
CA ALA A 10 -14.41 7.52 24.12
C ALA A 10 -14.33 6.00 24.14
N ALA A 11 -13.17 5.48 24.50
CA ALA A 11 -12.94 4.06 24.76
C ALA A 11 -12.14 3.89 26.05
N LEU A 12 -12.66 3.06 26.94
CA LEU A 12 -12.07 2.70 28.22
C LEU A 12 -11.57 1.27 28.12
N PHE A 13 -10.31 1.04 28.44
CA PHE A 13 -9.67 -0.27 28.37
C PHE A 13 -9.37 -0.76 29.78
N ASP A 14 -9.81 -1.96 30.12
CA ASP A 14 -9.08 -2.74 31.12
C ASP A 14 -7.69 -3.12 30.57
N MET A 15 -6.77 -3.46 31.46
CA MET A 15 -5.38 -3.76 31.14
C MET A 15 -5.09 -5.26 31.10
N ASP A 16 -5.37 -5.96 32.19
CA ASP A 16 -4.91 -7.33 32.45
C ASP A 16 -5.91 -8.32 31.86
N GLY A 17 -5.50 -9.12 30.87
CA GLY A 17 -6.43 -9.98 30.13
C GLY A 17 -7.23 -9.25 29.05
N THR A 18 -7.08 -7.94 28.91
CA THR A 18 -7.71 -7.14 27.84
C THR A 18 -6.68 -6.56 26.87
N MET A 19 -5.68 -5.81 27.36
CA MET A 19 -4.61 -5.24 26.53
C MET A 19 -3.36 -6.12 26.53
N PHE A 20 -3.05 -6.72 27.69
CA PHE A 20 -1.86 -7.52 27.90
C PHE A 20 -2.24 -8.95 28.32
N ASP A 21 -1.49 -9.93 27.86
CA ASP A 21 -1.65 -11.35 28.22
C ASP A 21 -0.93 -11.66 29.55
N THR A 22 -1.13 -10.79 30.54
CA THR A 22 -0.48 -10.83 31.86
C THR A 22 -1.03 -11.95 32.74
N GLU A 23 -2.28 -12.37 32.56
CA GLU A 23 -2.87 -13.49 33.32
C GLU A 23 -2.16 -14.83 33.07
N ARG A 24 -1.71 -15.09 31.83
CA ARG A 24 -0.90 -16.29 31.54
C ARG A 24 0.48 -16.22 32.16
N LEU A 25 1.12 -15.04 32.11
CA LEU A 25 2.40 -14.81 32.78
C LEU A 25 2.24 -14.96 34.30
N ARG A 26 1.11 -14.50 34.85
CA ARG A 26 0.76 -14.64 36.26
C ARG A 26 0.62 -16.10 36.68
N PHE A 27 -0.06 -16.91 35.87
CA PHE A 27 -0.18 -18.34 36.13
C PHE A 27 1.19 -19.03 36.14
N GLN A 28 2.06 -18.69 35.18
CA GLN A 28 3.42 -19.22 35.10
C GLN A 28 4.24 -18.86 36.35
N THR A 29 4.21 -17.59 36.75
CA THR A 29 4.98 -17.09 37.90
C THR A 29 4.46 -17.61 39.23
N LEU A 30 3.14 -17.78 39.40
CA LEU A 30 2.54 -18.42 40.58
C LEU A 30 2.90 -19.92 40.66
N ARG A 31 2.90 -20.65 39.55
CA ARG A 31 3.35 -22.05 39.51
C ARG A 31 4.82 -22.17 39.88
N GLN A 32 5.66 -21.29 39.34
CA GLN A 32 7.08 -21.25 39.66
C GLN A 32 7.29 -20.93 41.15
N ALA A 33 6.67 -19.86 41.66
CA ALA A 33 6.81 -19.44 43.05
C ALA A 33 6.28 -20.50 44.04
N SER A 34 5.17 -21.17 43.72
CA SER A 34 4.66 -22.28 44.53
C SER A 34 5.63 -23.46 44.55
N THR A 35 6.19 -23.82 43.40
CA THR A 35 7.23 -24.87 43.35
C THR A 35 8.45 -24.49 44.18
N GLU A 36 8.91 -23.23 44.08
CA GLU A 36 10.08 -22.73 44.80
C GLU A 36 9.89 -22.72 46.33
N LEU A 37 8.71 -22.32 46.82
CA LEU A 37 8.48 -22.08 48.25
C LEU A 37 7.72 -23.22 48.97
N PHE A 38 6.92 -23.99 48.24
CA PHE A 38 6.08 -25.07 48.78
C PHE A 38 6.45 -26.45 48.23
N GLY A 39 7.28 -26.53 47.19
CA GLY A 39 7.74 -27.80 46.60
C GLY A 39 6.80 -28.41 45.56
N GLU A 40 5.60 -27.83 45.38
CA GLU A 40 4.62 -28.25 44.37
C GLU A 40 4.08 -27.02 43.63
N ALA A 41 3.84 -27.15 42.34
CA ALA A 41 3.15 -26.12 41.56
C ALA A 41 1.68 -25.99 41.98
N ILE A 42 1.18 -24.75 42.01
CA ILE A 42 -0.24 -24.50 42.21
C ILE A 42 -1.06 -25.05 41.03
N ASP A 43 -2.20 -25.67 41.33
CA ASP A 43 -3.02 -26.39 40.37
C ASP A 43 -3.89 -25.45 39.53
N ASP A 44 -4.30 -25.96 38.38
CA ASP A 44 -5.05 -25.18 37.39
C ASP A 44 -6.44 -24.81 37.89
N GLN A 45 -7.04 -25.63 38.76
CA GLN A 45 -8.37 -25.36 39.30
C GLN A 45 -8.34 -24.18 40.27
N VAL A 46 -7.33 -24.08 41.13
CA VAL A 46 -7.12 -22.96 42.04
C VAL A 46 -6.75 -21.70 41.27
N LEU A 47 -5.88 -21.80 40.26
CA LEU A 47 -5.54 -20.66 39.40
C LEU A 47 -6.76 -20.10 38.66
N LEU A 48 -7.50 -20.96 37.95
CA LEU A 48 -8.73 -20.59 37.24
C LEU A 48 -9.82 -20.07 38.18
N GLY A 49 -9.95 -20.69 39.36
CA GLY A 49 -10.90 -20.27 40.39
C GLY A 49 -10.52 -18.94 41.06
N SER A 50 -9.25 -18.54 41.00
CA SER A 50 -8.75 -17.27 41.54
C SER A 50 -8.93 -16.08 40.61
N LEU A 51 -9.19 -16.31 39.32
CA LEU A 51 -9.43 -15.24 38.33
C LEU A 51 -10.61 -14.34 38.76
N GLY A 52 -10.36 -13.04 38.83
CA GLY A 52 -11.35 -12.04 39.25
C GLY A 52 -11.67 -12.04 40.76
N LEU A 53 -10.97 -12.81 41.59
CA LEU A 53 -11.12 -12.78 43.05
C LEU A 53 -10.18 -11.74 43.69
N SER A 54 -10.62 -11.15 44.81
CA SER A 54 -9.72 -10.40 45.70
C SER A 54 -8.60 -11.31 46.22
N ALA A 55 -7.42 -10.74 46.50
CA ALA A 55 -6.27 -11.47 47.05
C ALA A 55 -6.63 -12.36 48.25
N ARG A 56 -7.46 -11.86 49.17
CA ARG A 56 -7.93 -12.59 50.36
C ARG A 56 -8.78 -13.82 50.02
N LYS A 57 -9.63 -13.74 49.00
CA LYS A 57 -10.47 -14.86 48.53
C LYS A 57 -9.64 -15.89 47.77
N ALA A 58 -8.69 -15.44 46.95
CA ALA A 58 -7.75 -16.34 46.27
C ALA A 58 -6.86 -17.10 47.28
N GLU A 59 -6.40 -16.42 48.34
CA GLU A 59 -5.69 -17.06 49.45
C GLU A 59 -6.55 -18.12 50.15
N ALA A 60 -7.80 -17.79 50.47
CA ALA A 60 -8.72 -18.74 51.10
C ALA A 60 -8.97 -19.97 50.20
N LEU A 61 -9.12 -19.78 48.89
CA LEU A 61 -9.27 -20.86 47.92
C LEU A 61 -8.01 -21.75 47.89
N ALA A 62 -6.82 -21.15 47.84
CA ALA A 62 -5.58 -21.90 47.85
C ALA A 62 -5.37 -22.68 49.16
N LYS A 63 -5.63 -22.07 50.31
CA LYS A 63 -5.58 -22.74 51.62
C LYS A 63 -6.62 -23.86 51.76
N SER A 64 -7.79 -23.71 51.15
CA SER A 64 -8.80 -24.78 51.14
C SER A 64 -8.31 -26.03 50.39
N ARG A 65 -7.41 -25.87 49.42
CA ARG A 65 -6.89 -26.94 48.57
C ARG A 65 -5.59 -27.55 49.09
N TYR A 66 -4.69 -26.73 49.63
CA TYR A 66 -3.33 -27.09 50.03
C TYR A 66 -3.10 -27.13 51.55
N GLY A 67 -4.10 -26.74 52.35
CA GLY A 67 -4.02 -26.68 53.80
C GLY A 67 -3.84 -25.26 54.36
N ALA A 68 -4.14 -25.08 55.65
CA ALA A 68 -4.13 -23.78 56.30
C ALA A 68 -2.74 -23.11 56.32
N ASP A 69 -1.68 -23.92 56.33
CA ASP A 69 -0.28 -23.48 56.36
C ASP A 69 0.30 -23.16 54.97
N TYR A 70 -0.51 -23.25 53.90
CA TYR A 70 -0.05 -22.94 52.55
C TYR A 70 0.40 -21.47 52.46
N PRO A 71 1.67 -21.18 52.10
CA PRO A 71 2.28 -19.84 52.19
C PRO A 71 1.91 -18.96 50.99
N TYR A 72 0.61 -18.85 50.68
CA TYR A 72 0.12 -18.17 49.47
C TYR A 72 0.55 -16.69 49.40
N ALA A 73 0.63 -15.99 50.53
CA ALA A 73 1.07 -14.60 50.55
C ALA A 73 2.53 -14.44 50.09
N GLU A 74 3.41 -15.34 50.53
CA GLU A 74 4.83 -15.37 50.12
C GLU A 74 4.99 -15.81 48.66
N ILE A 75 4.22 -16.83 48.25
CA ILE A 75 4.14 -17.28 46.84
C ILE A 75 3.70 -16.14 45.94
N ARG A 76 2.69 -15.37 46.35
CA ARG A 76 2.21 -14.22 45.58
C ARG A 76 3.27 -13.13 45.47
N ALA A 77 3.93 -12.78 46.58
CA ALA A 77 5.01 -11.79 46.57
C ALA A 77 6.19 -12.23 45.69
N ARG A 78 6.53 -13.53 45.71
CA ARG A 78 7.56 -14.10 44.85
C ARG A 78 7.14 -14.10 43.38
N ALA A 79 5.88 -14.43 43.08
CA ALA A 79 5.33 -14.37 41.73
C ALA A 79 5.32 -12.92 41.18
N ASP A 80 4.95 -11.93 42.00
CA ASP A 80 5.04 -10.50 41.65
C ASP A 80 6.48 -10.12 41.22
N ALA A 81 7.48 -10.58 41.97
CA ALA A 81 8.89 -10.31 41.66
C ALA A 81 9.35 -11.02 40.38
N LEU A 82 8.91 -12.25 40.14
CA LEU A 82 9.21 -13.01 38.92
C LEU A 82 8.56 -12.37 37.68
N GLU A 83 7.31 -11.93 37.81
CA GLU A 83 6.57 -11.25 36.75
C GLU A 83 7.27 -9.95 36.35
N LEU A 84 7.63 -9.13 37.33
CA LEU A 84 8.34 -7.88 37.10
C LEU A 84 9.72 -8.12 36.46
N ALA A 85 10.45 -9.14 36.91
CA ALA A 85 11.72 -9.52 36.30
C ALA A 85 11.54 -9.99 34.85
N HIS A 86 10.48 -10.75 34.57
CA HIS A 86 10.16 -11.18 33.21
C HIS A 86 9.85 -9.99 32.30
N VAL A 87 8.99 -9.08 32.74
CA VAL A 87 8.61 -7.88 31.97
C VAL A 87 9.83 -6.99 31.71
N ARG A 88 10.72 -6.82 32.68
CA ARG A 88 11.96 -6.04 32.50
C ARG A 88 12.95 -6.70 31.54
N ALA A 89 12.97 -8.02 31.47
CA ALA A 89 13.87 -8.76 30.60
C ALA A 89 13.32 -8.96 29.17
N HIS A 90 12.01 -9.14 29.01
CA HIS A 90 11.38 -9.59 27.75
C HIS A 90 10.31 -8.62 27.22
N GLY A 91 9.94 -7.58 27.97
CA GLY A 91 8.85 -6.68 27.65
C GLY A 91 7.49 -7.18 28.17
N VAL A 92 6.47 -6.35 28.00
CA VAL A 92 5.07 -6.67 28.36
C VAL A 92 4.46 -7.52 27.24
N PRO A 93 3.74 -8.61 27.56
CA PRO A 93 3.09 -9.45 26.55
C PRO A 93 1.85 -8.75 25.96
N VAL A 94 2.06 -7.93 24.92
CA VAL A 94 0.98 -7.17 24.26
C VAL A 94 0.10 -8.08 23.41
N LYS A 95 -1.24 -7.96 23.54
CA LYS A 95 -2.17 -8.71 22.70
C LYS A 95 -2.17 -8.19 21.26
N ALA A 96 -2.13 -9.11 20.29
CA ALA A 96 -2.16 -8.80 18.86
C ALA A 96 -3.37 -7.95 18.49
N GLY A 97 -3.16 -6.93 17.65
CA GLY A 97 -4.18 -5.95 17.26
C GLY A 97 -4.33 -4.73 18.17
N LEU A 98 -3.68 -4.68 19.34
CA LEU A 98 -3.83 -3.55 20.28
C LEU A 98 -3.37 -2.22 19.68
N TYR A 99 -2.18 -2.18 19.08
CA TYR A 99 -1.62 -0.94 18.54
C TYR A 99 -2.49 -0.37 17.42
N GLU A 100 -3.01 -1.23 16.55
CA GLU A 100 -3.88 -0.88 15.45
C GLU A 100 -5.22 -0.34 15.94
N VAL A 101 -5.78 -0.95 16.99
CA VAL A 101 -7.01 -0.46 17.64
C VAL A 101 -6.80 0.91 18.26
N LEU A 102 -5.76 1.08 19.09
CA LEU A 102 -5.47 2.35 19.77
C LEU A 102 -5.21 3.48 18.76
N GLU A 103 -4.37 3.22 17.75
CA GLU A 103 -4.04 4.15 16.68
C GLU A 103 -5.30 4.57 15.91
N ARG A 104 -6.14 3.59 15.55
CA ARG A 104 -7.36 3.85 14.78
C ARG A 104 -8.40 4.62 15.57
N LEU A 105 -8.62 4.29 16.84
CA LEU A 105 -9.54 5.03 17.71
C LEU A 105 -9.05 6.47 17.92
N LYS A 106 -7.75 6.66 18.22
CA LYS A 106 -7.17 7.98 18.47
C LYS A 106 -7.23 8.87 17.22
N LYS A 107 -6.82 8.35 16.05
CA LYS A 107 -6.93 9.08 14.76
C LYS A 107 -8.37 9.32 14.32
N SER A 108 -9.34 8.57 14.85
CA SER A 108 -10.77 8.83 14.65
C SER A 108 -11.34 9.87 15.62
N GLY A 109 -10.49 10.48 16.46
CA GLY A 109 -10.84 11.58 17.36
C GLY A 109 -11.43 11.15 18.71
N LEU A 110 -11.31 9.87 19.09
CA LEU A 110 -11.79 9.40 20.39
C LEU A 110 -10.78 9.70 21.51
N ARG A 111 -11.31 9.95 22.70
CA ARG A 111 -10.53 9.98 23.95
C ARG A 111 -10.37 8.58 24.51
N LEU A 112 -9.19 8.23 25.01
CA LEU A 112 -8.89 6.89 25.49
C LEU A 112 -8.54 6.93 26.97
N ALA A 113 -9.02 5.98 27.75
CA ALA A 113 -8.60 5.79 29.14
C ALA A 113 -8.25 4.34 29.45
N VAL A 114 -7.33 4.14 30.39
CA VAL A 114 -7.15 2.85 31.06
C VAL A 114 -7.92 2.87 32.37
N ALA A 115 -8.62 1.78 32.67
CA ALA A 115 -9.37 1.57 33.90
C ALA A 115 -9.10 0.16 34.44
N THR A 116 -8.06 0.01 35.27
CA THR A 116 -7.52 -1.28 35.72
C THR A 116 -7.61 -1.46 37.23
N SER A 117 -7.82 -2.70 37.69
CA SER A 117 -7.74 -3.06 39.12
C SER A 117 -6.30 -3.07 39.65
N SER A 118 -5.30 -2.97 38.77
CA SER A 118 -3.89 -2.89 39.12
C SER A 118 -3.53 -1.54 39.75
N ARG A 119 -2.51 -1.54 40.61
CA ARG A 119 -2.00 -0.31 41.26
C ARG A 119 -1.32 0.59 40.23
N ARG A 120 -1.38 1.92 40.42
CA ARG A 120 -0.83 2.90 39.46
C ARG A 120 0.61 2.63 39.05
N ALA A 121 1.50 2.36 40.02
CA ALA A 121 2.91 2.12 39.74
C ALA A 121 3.14 0.95 38.74
N ILE A 122 2.35 -0.13 38.85
CA ILE A 122 2.45 -1.29 37.95
C ILE A 122 1.83 -0.96 36.60
N ALA A 123 0.64 -0.36 36.60
CA ALA A 123 -0.07 -0.01 35.37
C ALA A 123 0.76 0.94 34.50
N GLU A 124 1.36 1.99 35.07
CA GLU A 124 2.21 2.92 34.33
C GLU A 124 3.48 2.24 33.81
N GLU A 125 4.15 1.40 34.61
CA GLU A 125 5.33 0.63 34.16
C GLU A 125 4.98 -0.25 32.94
N TYR A 126 3.83 -0.91 32.95
CA TYR A 126 3.39 -1.75 31.83
C TYR A 126 3.04 -0.91 30.59
N LEU A 127 2.27 0.17 30.75
CA LEU A 127 1.87 1.04 29.64
C LEU A 127 3.08 1.76 29.00
N ILE A 128 4.10 2.12 29.78
CA ILE A 128 5.34 2.73 29.30
C ILE A 128 6.18 1.69 28.56
N ASN A 129 6.40 0.51 29.15
CA ASN A 129 7.21 -0.55 28.54
C ASN A 129 6.56 -1.11 27.26
N ALA A 130 5.23 -1.14 27.19
CA ALA A 130 4.49 -1.45 25.97
C ALA A 130 4.39 -0.26 24.99
N ASN A 131 4.92 0.92 25.33
CA ASN A 131 4.88 2.14 24.50
C ASN A 131 3.45 2.54 24.06
N VAL A 132 2.46 2.29 24.92
CA VAL A 132 1.04 2.61 24.67
C VAL A 132 0.50 3.74 25.53
N LEU A 133 1.20 4.14 26.62
CA LEU A 133 0.75 5.23 27.51
C LEU A 133 0.39 6.51 26.73
N LYS A 134 1.16 6.83 25.68
CA LYS A 134 0.97 7.99 24.79
C LYS A 134 -0.40 8.06 24.11
N TYR A 135 -1.17 6.97 24.05
CA TYR A 135 -2.50 6.97 23.46
C TYR A 135 -3.59 7.44 24.43
N PHE A 136 -3.37 7.27 25.74
CA PHE A 136 -4.38 7.47 26.77
C PHE A 136 -4.38 8.90 27.30
N ASP A 137 -5.57 9.48 27.40
CA ASP A 137 -5.82 10.80 27.97
C ASP A 137 -6.01 10.74 29.49
N ALA A 138 -6.38 9.56 30.02
CA ALA A 138 -6.51 9.31 31.45
C ALA A 138 -6.15 7.85 31.80
N THR A 139 -5.69 7.65 33.03
CA THR A 139 -5.45 6.33 33.61
C THR A 139 -6.10 6.35 35.00
N VAL A 140 -6.95 5.36 35.29
CA VAL A 140 -7.58 5.15 36.59
C VAL A 140 -7.20 3.77 37.10
N CYS A 141 -6.62 3.73 38.29
CA CYS A 141 -6.01 2.53 38.87
C CYS A 141 -6.77 2.05 40.11
N GLY A 142 -6.55 0.79 40.49
CA GLY A 142 -7.28 0.14 41.58
C GLY A 142 -7.03 0.75 42.96
N ASP A 143 -5.89 1.41 43.16
CA ASP A 143 -5.52 2.13 44.38
C ASP A 143 -6.13 3.55 44.46
N GLU A 144 -6.89 3.97 43.46
CA GLU A 144 -7.54 5.28 43.38
C GLU A 144 -9.06 5.20 43.57
N VAL A 145 -9.59 4.00 43.77
CA VAL A 145 -11.03 3.73 43.95
C VAL A 145 -11.31 2.99 45.25
N SER A 146 -12.47 3.27 45.85
CA SER A 146 -12.90 2.66 47.11
C SER A 146 -13.54 1.28 46.90
N GLN A 147 -14.18 1.07 45.76
CA GLN A 147 -14.87 -0.16 45.38
C GLN A 147 -14.34 -0.66 44.03
N GLY A 148 -13.64 -1.80 44.06
CA GLY A 148 -13.19 -2.48 42.85
C GLY A 148 -14.33 -3.12 42.04
N LYS A 149 -14.02 -3.57 40.83
CA LYS A 149 -14.94 -4.34 39.96
C LYS A 149 -15.52 -5.52 40.76
N PRO A 150 -16.84 -5.79 40.74
CA PRO A 150 -17.83 -5.34 39.75
C PRO A 150 -18.51 -3.99 40.02
N HIS A 151 -18.11 -3.23 41.05
CA HIS A 151 -18.67 -1.90 41.28
C HIS A 151 -18.29 -0.94 40.14
N PRO A 152 -19.16 -0.01 39.69
CA PRO A 152 -18.90 0.84 38.51
C PRO A 152 -17.93 1.99 38.74
N GLU A 153 -17.51 2.24 39.99
CA GLU A 153 -16.70 3.41 40.39
C GLU A 153 -15.49 3.64 39.47
N ILE A 154 -14.74 2.59 39.13
CA ILE A 154 -13.54 2.74 38.28
C ILE A 154 -13.85 3.28 36.88
N PHE A 155 -14.91 2.78 36.23
CA PHE A 155 -15.32 3.28 34.92
C PHE A 155 -16.02 4.64 35.03
N GLN A 156 -16.76 4.90 36.10
CA GLN A 156 -17.38 6.22 36.35
C GLN A 156 -16.31 7.30 36.51
N THR A 157 -15.26 7.01 37.27
CA THR A 157 -14.11 7.90 37.46
C THR A 157 -13.39 8.14 36.13
N ALA A 158 -13.16 7.10 35.33
CA ALA A 158 -12.52 7.24 34.04
C ALA A 158 -13.38 8.03 33.03
N VAL A 159 -14.69 7.80 32.99
CA VAL A 159 -15.65 8.58 32.19
C VAL A 159 -15.65 10.05 32.60
N ALA A 160 -15.65 10.33 33.91
CA ALA A 160 -15.57 11.69 34.44
C ALA A 160 -14.25 12.37 34.06
N ALA A 161 -13.12 11.67 34.16
CA ALA A 161 -11.81 12.18 33.75
C ALA A 161 -11.75 12.51 32.26
N LEU A 162 -12.38 11.70 31.41
CA LEU A 162 -12.48 11.97 29.98
C LEU A 162 -13.52 13.03 29.61
N GLY A 163 -14.42 13.41 30.52
CA GLY A 163 -15.54 14.30 30.24
C GLY A 163 -16.46 13.77 29.13
N CYS A 164 -16.73 12.44 29.10
CA CYS A 164 -17.65 11.79 28.16
C CYS A 164 -18.97 11.40 28.87
N ALA A 165 -20.05 11.19 28.11
CA ALA A 165 -21.26 10.56 28.64
C ALA A 165 -21.11 9.04 28.60
N PRO A 166 -21.40 8.27 29.67
CA PRO A 166 -21.14 6.82 29.69
C PRO A 166 -21.67 6.06 28.48
N ALA A 167 -22.87 6.38 28.01
CA ALA A 167 -23.51 5.75 26.85
C ALA A 167 -22.78 5.98 25.50
N GLN A 168 -21.77 6.84 25.48
CA GLN A 168 -20.91 7.16 24.32
C GLN A 168 -19.49 6.60 24.49
N CYS A 169 -19.24 5.77 25.51
CA CYS A 169 -17.93 5.25 25.83
C CYS A 169 -17.94 3.71 25.73
N LEU A 170 -17.10 3.16 24.84
CA LEU A 170 -16.87 1.71 24.74
C LEU A 170 -16.04 1.24 25.93
N VAL A 171 -16.39 0.10 26.54
CA VAL A 171 -15.64 -0.45 27.69
C VAL A 171 -15.08 -1.82 27.32
N PHE A 172 -13.78 -1.92 27.06
CA PHE A 172 -13.11 -3.16 26.68
C PHE A 172 -12.70 -3.94 27.92
N GLU A 173 -13.19 -5.18 28.01
CA GLU A 173 -13.03 -6.06 29.17
C GLU A 173 -13.04 -7.53 28.75
N ASP A 174 -12.38 -8.38 29.53
CA ASP A 174 -12.38 -9.83 29.39
C ASP A 174 -13.15 -10.54 30.50
N SER A 175 -13.31 -9.88 31.67
CA SER A 175 -13.78 -10.52 32.89
C SER A 175 -15.27 -10.31 33.18
N GLU A 176 -15.88 -11.23 33.94
CA GLU A 176 -17.27 -11.10 34.41
C GLU A 176 -17.49 -9.83 35.25
N ASN A 177 -16.57 -9.58 36.19
CA ASN A 177 -16.65 -8.42 37.09
C ASN A 177 -16.50 -7.12 36.30
N GLY A 178 -15.61 -7.12 35.31
CA GLY A 178 -15.43 -6.03 34.37
C GLY A 178 -16.67 -5.69 33.57
N LEU A 179 -17.28 -6.69 32.92
CA LEU A 179 -18.53 -6.52 32.17
C LEU A 179 -19.66 -5.97 33.04
N LEU A 180 -19.80 -6.47 34.28
CA LEU A 180 -20.80 -5.97 35.23
C LEU A 180 -20.54 -4.50 35.61
N SER A 181 -19.29 -4.15 35.89
CA SER A 181 -18.88 -2.79 36.23
C SER A 181 -19.09 -1.82 35.07
N GLY A 182 -18.66 -2.18 33.86
CA GLY A 182 -18.84 -1.37 32.65
C GLY A 182 -20.31 -1.14 32.31
N ALA A 183 -21.14 -2.17 32.41
CA ALA A 183 -22.58 -2.06 32.19
C ALA A 183 -23.26 -1.21 33.28
N ALA A 184 -22.89 -1.37 34.55
CA ALA A 184 -23.44 -0.59 35.66
C ALA A 184 -23.04 0.90 35.61
N CYS A 185 -21.90 1.22 34.99
CA CYS A 185 -21.50 2.59 34.69
C CYS A 185 -22.39 3.24 33.62
N GLY A 186 -23.19 2.47 32.88
CA GLY A 186 -23.92 2.92 31.70
C GLY A 186 -23.06 2.99 30.43
N GLY A 187 -21.87 2.36 30.46
CA GLY A 187 -21.01 2.19 29.30
C GLY A 187 -21.54 1.18 28.29
N LEU A 188 -20.83 1.02 27.18
CA LEU A 188 -21.10 0.00 26.17
C LEU A 188 -20.01 -1.08 26.21
N PRO A 189 -20.19 -2.19 26.97
CA PRO A 189 -19.12 -3.16 27.16
C PRO A 189 -18.83 -3.94 25.89
N ILE A 190 -17.54 -4.11 25.60
CA ILE A 190 -16.99 -4.95 24.54
C ILE A 190 -16.24 -6.08 25.23
N LEU A 191 -16.76 -7.30 25.09
CA LEU A 191 -16.09 -8.48 25.62
C LEU A 191 -14.97 -8.93 24.67
N LEU A 192 -13.74 -8.97 25.16
CA LEU A 192 -12.62 -9.66 24.52
C LEU A 192 -12.43 -10.99 25.23
N LYS A 193 -12.57 -12.11 24.52
CA LYS A 193 -12.43 -13.41 25.16
C LYS A 193 -11.00 -13.64 25.66
N ASP A 194 -10.90 -14.24 26.84
CA ASP A 194 -9.64 -14.71 27.39
C ASP A 194 -9.82 -16.07 28.11
N ILE A 195 -8.95 -16.37 29.09
CA ILE A 195 -8.83 -17.67 29.78
C ILE A 195 -10.18 -18.20 30.28
N LYS A 196 -11.02 -17.36 30.91
CA LYS A 196 -12.30 -17.76 31.50
C LYS A 196 -13.45 -17.05 30.80
N GLU A 197 -14.31 -17.82 30.13
CA GLU A 197 -15.51 -17.26 29.52
C GLU A 197 -16.54 -16.80 30.59
N PRO A 198 -17.11 -15.59 30.45
CA PRO A 198 -18.22 -15.14 31.28
C PRO A 198 -19.47 -16.01 31.16
N ALA A 199 -20.21 -16.15 32.26
CA ALA A 199 -21.51 -16.80 32.27
C ALA A 199 -22.46 -16.17 31.23
N PRO A 200 -23.35 -16.95 30.58
CA PRO A 200 -24.19 -16.45 29.49
C PRO A 200 -25.01 -15.19 29.84
N ALA A 201 -25.53 -15.11 31.07
CA ALA A 201 -26.29 -13.96 31.54
C ALA A 201 -25.44 -12.68 31.70
N ILE A 202 -24.14 -12.82 31.99
CA ILE A 202 -23.20 -11.70 32.10
C ILE A 202 -22.72 -11.30 30.71
N LYS A 203 -22.39 -12.28 29.85
CA LYS A 203 -22.04 -12.06 28.45
C LYS A 203 -23.12 -11.26 27.70
N ALA A 204 -24.40 -11.50 28.01
CA ALA A 204 -25.53 -10.76 27.45
C ALA A 204 -25.55 -9.25 27.79
N LYS A 205 -24.71 -8.78 28.71
CA LYS A 205 -24.54 -7.35 29.03
C LYS A 205 -23.54 -6.65 28.11
N ALA A 206 -22.70 -7.40 27.40
CA ALA A 206 -21.81 -6.81 26.41
C ALA A 206 -22.62 -6.37 25.18
N LEU A 207 -22.31 -5.19 24.65
CA LEU A 207 -22.80 -4.74 23.35
C LEU A 207 -22.38 -5.73 22.26
N ARG A 208 -21.11 -6.16 22.29
CA ARG A 208 -20.52 -7.15 21.39
C ARG A 208 -19.41 -7.95 22.07
N ALA A 209 -19.11 -9.12 21.53
CA ALA A 209 -18.04 -9.99 22.00
C ALA A 209 -17.15 -10.44 20.83
N TYR A 210 -15.84 -10.47 21.05
CA TYR A 210 -14.83 -10.83 20.04
C TYR A 210 -13.82 -11.82 20.60
N ASP A 211 -13.27 -12.66 19.74
CA ASP A 211 -12.23 -13.62 20.11
C ASP A 211 -10.86 -12.96 20.32
N SER A 212 -10.64 -11.78 19.72
CA SER A 212 -9.39 -11.02 19.81
C SER A 212 -9.59 -9.54 19.47
N LEU A 213 -8.58 -8.71 19.74
CA LEU A 213 -8.54 -7.31 19.30
C LEU A 213 -8.50 -7.18 17.78
N GLU A 214 -7.90 -8.13 17.05
CA GLU A 214 -7.93 -8.17 15.58
C GLU A 214 -9.35 -8.36 15.05
N ALA A 215 -10.14 -9.23 15.69
CA ALA A 215 -11.54 -9.44 15.33
C ALA A 215 -12.38 -8.17 15.60
N PHE A 216 -12.10 -7.45 16.69
CA PHE A 216 -12.69 -6.13 16.93
C PHE A 216 -12.24 -5.11 15.88
N LEU A 217 -10.95 -5.07 15.53
CA LEU A 217 -10.39 -4.17 14.52
C LEU A 217 -11.09 -4.34 13.16
N ALA A 218 -11.38 -5.58 12.76
CA ALA A 218 -12.10 -5.88 11.54
C ALA A 218 -13.53 -5.29 11.52
N ASP A 219 -14.22 -5.28 12.67
CA ASP A 219 -15.57 -4.70 12.84
C ASP A 219 -15.52 -3.16 13.04
N LEU A 220 -14.43 -2.65 13.61
CA LEU A 220 -14.17 -1.23 13.77
C LEU A 220 -13.84 -0.55 12.44
N ALA A 221 -13.07 -1.19 11.56
CA ALA A 221 -12.56 -0.57 10.35
C ALA A 221 -13.68 0.05 9.47
N PRO A 222 -14.84 -0.62 9.21
CA PRO A 222 -15.97 -0.03 8.47
C PRO A 222 -16.58 1.21 9.12
N CYS A 223 -16.45 1.35 10.43
CA CYS A 223 -16.98 2.46 11.21
C CYS A 223 -16.04 3.69 11.24
N THR A 224 -14.83 3.55 10.71
CA THR A 224 -13.78 4.59 10.70
C THR A 224 -13.61 5.21 9.32
N PRO A 225 -13.28 6.52 9.23
CA PRO A 225 -13.20 7.19 7.94
C PRO A 225 -12.05 6.63 7.09
N LEU A 226 -12.29 6.56 5.77
CA LEU A 226 -11.19 6.34 4.83
C LEU A 226 -10.36 7.63 4.72
N LEU A 227 -9.05 7.52 4.93
CA LEU A 227 -8.15 8.65 4.80
C LEU A 227 -7.94 8.99 3.31
N PRO A 228 -7.84 10.28 2.94
CA PRO A 228 -7.64 10.69 1.55
C PRO A 228 -6.27 10.23 1.05
N VAL A 229 -6.09 10.12 -0.27
CA VAL A 229 -4.78 9.82 -0.89
C VAL A 229 -3.69 10.73 -0.30
N PRO A 230 -2.53 10.18 0.14
CA PRO A 230 -1.46 10.97 0.73
C PRO A 230 -0.90 12.01 -0.23
N ALA A 231 -0.53 13.18 0.30
CA ALA A 231 0.42 14.03 -0.39
C ALA A 231 1.80 13.35 -0.37
N LEU A 232 2.66 13.67 -1.34
CA LEU A 232 3.98 13.04 -1.43
C LEU A 232 4.84 13.26 -0.18
N THR A 233 4.67 14.41 0.47
CA THR A 233 5.38 14.81 1.69
C THR A 233 4.72 14.31 2.98
N ASP A 234 3.58 13.61 2.90
CA ASP A 234 2.95 13.03 4.10
C ASP A 234 3.89 11.98 4.70
N PRO A 235 4.07 11.97 6.04
CA PRO A 235 4.86 10.93 6.69
C PRO A 235 4.15 9.58 6.55
N PHE A 236 4.94 8.50 6.55
CA PHE A 236 4.38 7.17 6.72
C PHE A 236 3.78 7.01 8.13
N PRO A 237 2.75 6.16 8.29
CA PRO A 237 2.28 5.75 9.60
C PRO A 237 3.43 5.21 10.46
N GLN A 238 3.48 5.62 11.72
CA GLN A 238 4.53 5.19 12.65
C GLN A 238 4.23 3.82 13.27
N THR A 239 2.95 3.48 13.35
CA THR A 239 2.45 2.22 13.92
C THR A 239 2.48 1.13 12.88
N HIS A 240 2.96 -0.05 13.27
CA HIS A 240 3.03 -1.23 12.42
C HIS A 240 1.88 -2.18 12.77
N ASN A 241 1.40 -2.90 11.76
CA ASN A 241 0.54 -4.07 11.94
C ASN A 241 1.36 -5.35 11.73
N ASP A 242 0.72 -6.50 11.95
CA ASP A 242 1.36 -7.82 11.82
C ASP A 242 1.35 -8.38 10.38
N HIS A 243 0.89 -7.60 9.40
CA HIS A 243 0.81 -8.05 8.02
C HIS A 243 2.15 -7.97 7.29
N VAL A 244 2.38 -8.98 6.44
CA VAL A 244 3.45 -8.96 5.44
C VAL A 244 2.86 -8.54 4.10
N ALA A 245 3.43 -7.48 3.50
CA ALA A 245 3.14 -7.11 2.12
C ALA A 245 4.27 -7.61 1.23
N ALA A 246 3.96 -8.09 0.02
CA ALA A 246 4.98 -8.63 -0.87
C ALA A 246 4.96 -7.99 -2.25
N ILE A 247 6.11 -7.98 -2.92
CA ILE A 247 6.29 -7.46 -4.27
C ILE A 247 7.04 -8.50 -5.10
N HIS A 248 6.34 -9.22 -5.97
CA HIS A 248 6.96 -10.13 -6.92
C HIS A 248 7.34 -9.36 -8.18
N GLY A 249 8.64 -9.09 -8.34
CA GLY A 249 9.18 -8.21 -9.38
C GLY A 249 9.62 -6.86 -8.82
N PHE A 250 10.65 -6.85 -7.97
CA PHE A 250 11.20 -5.63 -7.35
C PHE A 250 12.05 -4.81 -8.34
N GLY A 251 11.42 -4.37 -9.42
CA GLY A 251 11.95 -3.47 -10.43
C GLY A 251 11.51 -2.02 -10.20
N ALA A 252 11.44 -1.22 -11.27
CA ALA A 252 11.05 0.19 -11.17
C ALA A 252 9.65 0.35 -10.55
N ILE A 253 8.63 -0.34 -11.07
CA ILE A 253 7.26 -0.24 -10.54
C ILE A 253 7.16 -0.86 -9.14
N GLY A 254 7.73 -2.04 -8.93
CA GLY A 254 7.75 -2.70 -7.62
C GLY A 254 8.37 -1.82 -6.54
N GLY A 255 9.65 -1.49 -6.65
CA GLY A 255 10.38 -0.75 -5.61
C GLY A 255 10.12 0.76 -5.61
N GLY A 256 9.92 1.39 -6.77
CA GLY A 256 9.72 2.84 -6.85
C GLY A 256 8.26 3.30 -6.80
N TYR A 257 7.29 2.37 -6.74
CA TYR A 257 5.88 2.70 -6.56
C TYR A 257 5.15 1.78 -5.57
N LEU A 258 5.09 0.47 -5.80
CA LEU A 258 4.28 -0.42 -4.95
C LEU A 258 4.78 -0.47 -3.51
N ALA A 259 6.09 -0.39 -3.30
CA ALA A 259 6.66 -0.31 -1.95
C ALA A 259 6.20 0.94 -1.19
N GLN A 260 6.11 2.11 -1.86
CA GLN A 260 5.56 3.32 -1.26
C GLN A 260 4.08 3.15 -0.91
N LEU A 261 3.31 2.56 -1.84
CA LEU A 261 1.89 2.27 -1.65
C LEU A 261 1.67 1.40 -0.41
N PHE A 262 2.47 0.35 -0.24
CA PHE A 262 2.40 -0.49 0.95
C PHE A 262 2.93 0.20 2.20
N ALA A 263 3.92 1.09 2.10
CA ALA A 263 4.41 1.85 3.26
C ALA A 263 3.39 2.86 3.80
N HIS A 264 2.54 3.44 2.96
CA HIS A 264 1.39 4.23 3.42
C HIS A 264 0.21 3.37 3.90
N TRP A 265 0.07 2.15 3.36
CA TRP A 265 -0.98 1.18 3.69
C TRP A 265 -2.37 1.81 3.78
N ASP A 266 -3.04 1.74 4.93
CA ASP A 266 -4.35 2.35 5.20
C ASP A 266 -4.26 3.74 5.86
N GLY A 267 -3.05 4.24 6.11
CA GLY A 267 -2.75 5.52 6.76
C GLY A 267 -2.85 5.52 8.29
N TYR A 268 -3.45 4.48 8.88
CA TYR A 268 -3.43 4.25 10.32
C TYR A 268 -2.16 3.49 10.70
N THR A 269 -1.88 2.42 9.96
CA THR A 269 -0.76 1.51 10.22
C THR A 269 0.08 1.30 8.96
N ARG A 270 1.19 0.59 9.06
CA ARG A 270 1.98 0.09 7.93
C ARG A 270 2.34 -1.39 8.15
N PRO A 271 2.59 -2.18 7.09
CA PRO A 271 2.97 -3.58 7.25
C PRO A 271 4.22 -3.75 8.11
N ALA A 272 4.30 -4.87 8.83
CA ALA A 272 5.47 -5.24 9.62
C ALA A 272 6.74 -5.25 8.76
N GLU A 273 6.62 -5.80 7.54
CA GLU A 273 7.69 -5.92 6.55
C GLU A 273 7.12 -5.88 5.12
N ILE A 274 7.91 -5.34 4.19
CA ILE A 274 7.69 -5.48 2.75
C ILE A 274 8.73 -6.44 2.16
N VAL A 275 8.29 -7.58 1.61
CA VAL A 275 9.19 -8.57 1.02
C VAL A 275 9.19 -8.49 -0.50
N GLY A 276 10.32 -8.16 -1.10
CA GLY A 276 10.46 -8.05 -2.56
C GLY A 276 11.22 -9.21 -3.20
N VAL A 277 10.79 -9.63 -4.39
CA VAL A 277 11.45 -10.69 -5.17
C VAL A 277 12.19 -10.08 -6.35
N THR A 278 13.50 -10.35 -6.50
CA THR A 278 14.29 -9.83 -7.63
C THR A 278 15.42 -10.76 -8.04
N ASN A 279 15.72 -10.76 -9.34
CA ASN A 279 16.94 -11.39 -9.89
C ASN A 279 18.15 -10.43 -9.86
N ASN A 280 17.96 -9.16 -9.49
CA ASN A 280 19.06 -8.22 -9.40
C ASN A 280 19.79 -8.38 -8.06
N ARG A 281 20.86 -9.17 -8.07
CA ARG A 281 21.72 -9.40 -6.91
C ARG A 281 22.23 -8.11 -6.26
N LEU A 282 22.72 -7.15 -7.06
CA LEU A 282 23.24 -5.89 -6.51
C LEU A 282 22.18 -5.13 -5.72
N LEU A 283 20.96 -5.05 -6.27
CA LEU A 283 19.84 -4.37 -5.61
C LEU A 283 19.44 -5.09 -4.32
N ARG A 284 19.37 -6.44 -4.35
CA ARG A 284 19.08 -7.26 -3.17
C ARG A 284 20.12 -7.05 -2.07
N ASP A 285 21.39 -7.19 -2.42
CA ASP A 285 22.49 -7.11 -1.45
C ASP A 285 22.55 -5.71 -0.81
N LEU A 286 22.28 -4.64 -1.58
CA LEU A 286 22.23 -3.27 -1.07
C LEU A 286 21.03 -3.02 -0.15
N VAL A 287 19.80 -3.37 -0.57
CA VAL A 287 18.61 -3.14 0.26
C VAL A 287 18.69 -3.94 1.56
N ASN A 288 19.13 -5.19 1.50
CA ASN A 288 19.26 -6.02 2.70
C ASN A 288 20.37 -5.53 3.63
N ALA A 289 21.46 -4.98 3.09
CA ALA A 289 22.53 -4.40 3.90
C ALA A 289 22.11 -3.09 4.59
N TYR A 290 21.33 -2.25 3.91
CA TYR A 290 20.89 -0.96 4.45
C TYR A 290 19.60 -1.07 5.28
N GLY A 291 18.78 -2.10 5.06
CA GLY A 291 17.42 -2.24 5.62
C GLY A 291 16.40 -1.21 5.12
N LYS A 292 16.86 -0.27 4.27
CA LYS A 292 16.11 0.86 3.73
C LYS A 292 16.69 1.32 2.39
N TYR A 293 15.93 2.07 1.63
CA TYR A 293 16.40 2.80 0.45
C TYR A 293 15.53 4.02 0.21
N SER A 294 15.98 4.93 -0.67
CA SER A 294 15.21 6.11 -1.04
C SER A 294 14.70 6.08 -2.47
N VAL A 295 13.52 6.67 -2.64
CA VAL A 295 12.92 7.01 -3.93
C VAL A 295 13.02 8.52 -4.07
N HIS A 296 13.66 8.97 -5.16
CA HIS A 296 13.81 10.39 -5.46
C HIS A 296 12.72 10.85 -6.43
N TYR A 297 12.15 12.02 -6.18
CA TYR A 297 11.09 12.68 -6.93
C TYR A 297 11.66 13.97 -7.52
N PRO A 298 12.29 13.90 -8.70
CA PRO A 298 13.12 14.99 -9.20
C PRO A 298 12.34 16.28 -9.44
N ASP A 299 11.06 16.18 -9.79
CA ASP A 299 10.21 17.33 -10.12
C ASP A 299 9.82 18.14 -8.87
N GLN A 300 10.02 17.57 -7.67
CA GLN A 300 9.75 18.23 -6.39
C GLN A 300 11.01 18.37 -5.51
N ALA A 301 12.18 17.96 -6.02
CA ALA A 301 13.43 17.90 -5.24
C ALA A 301 13.24 17.19 -3.88
N PHE A 302 12.47 16.10 -3.88
CA PHE A 302 12.09 15.38 -2.67
C PHE A 302 12.60 13.94 -2.71
N GLU A 303 13.07 13.43 -1.58
CA GLU A 303 13.41 12.02 -1.40
C GLU A 303 12.56 11.44 -0.28
N GLN A 304 12.02 10.24 -0.51
CA GLN A 304 11.31 9.48 0.51
C GLN A 304 12.04 8.18 0.77
N THR A 305 12.41 7.95 2.02
CA THR A 305 13.05 6.71 2.46
C THR A 305 12.01 5.67 2.82
N ILE A 306 12.10 4.51 2.19
CA ILE A 306 11.31 3.32 2.48
C ILE A 306 12.19 2.35 3.26
N ASP A 307 11.77 1.98 4.46
CA ASP A 307 12.44 1.06 5.39
C ASP A 307 11.65 -0.24 5.55
N ARG A 308 12.21 -1.20 6.32
CA ARG A 308 11.60 -2.51 6.58
C ARG A 308 11.29 -3.28 5.30
N VAL A 309 12.22 -3.18 4.36
CA VAL A 309 12.16 -3.90 3.09
C VAL A 309 13.24 -4.97 3.10
N ARG A 310 12.84 -6.20 2.79
CA ARG A 310 13.76 -7.32 2.60
C ARG A 310 13.57 -7.91 1.23
N LEU A 311 14.68 -8.20 0.56
CA LEU A 311 14.67 -8.73 -0.79
C LEU A 311 15.17 -10.17 -0.83
N ILE A 312 14.45 -11.00 -1.56
CA ILE A 312 14.76 -12.41 -1.80
C ILE A 312 15.06 -12.66 -3.28
N ALA A 313 15.85 -13.70 -3.54
CA ALA A 313 16.21 -14.12 -4.89
C ALA A 313 15.01 -14.82 -5.56
N ALA A 314 14.73 -14.52 -6.83
CA ALA A 314 13.58 -15.15 -7.52
C ALA A 314 13.81 -16.63 -7.87
N ASP A 315 15.06 -17.10 -7.84
CA ASP A 315 15.45 -18.50 -7.99
C ASP A 315 15.43 -19.28 -6.66
N ASN A 316 15.28 -18.59 -5.51
CA ASN A 316 15.09 -19.25 -4.22
C ASN A 316 13.62 -19.66 -4.07
N GLN A 317 13.31 -20.85 -4.55
CA GLN A 317 11.95 -21.39 -4.58
C GLN A 317 11.28 -21.42 -3.20
N ALA A 318 11.99 -21.91 -2.18
CA ALA A 318 11.45 -22.01 -0.82
C ALA A 318 11.06 -20.63 -0.26
N ALA A 319 11.89 -19.61 -0.49
CA ALA A 319 11.61 -18.25 -0.04
C ALA A 319 10.42 -17.62 -0.78
N VAL A 320 10.28 -17.87 -2.09
CA VAL A 320 9.14 -17.36 -2.88
C VAL A 320 7.84 -18.06 -2.49
N ILE A 321 7.87 -19.39 -2.25
CA ILE A 321 6.70 -20.15 -1.77
C ILE A 321 6.25 -19.62 -0.41
N ALA A 322 7.19 -19.46 0.54
CA ALA A 322 6.89 -18.91 1.86
C ALA A 322 6.30 -17.48 1.79
N LEU A 323 6.76 -16.67 0.84
CA LEU A 323 6.22 -15.33 0.61
C LEU A 323 4.75 -15.37 0.20
N TYR A 324 4.35 -16.23 -0.74
CA TYR A 324 2.95 -16.37 -1.16
C TYR A 324 2.08 -17.03 -0.09
N GLU A 325 2.66 -17.89 0.76
CA GLU A 325 1.98 -18.46 1.91
C GLU A 325 1.63 -17.40 2.95
N GLN A 326 2.57 -16.49 3.27
CA GLN A 326 2.48 -15.57 4.41
C GLN A 326 1.91 -14.19 4.08
N ALA A 327 2.09 -13.68 2.86
CA ALA A 327 1.69 -12.32 2.52
C ALA A 327 0.16 -12.14 2.52
N GLU A 328 -0.32 -10.97 2.92
CA GLU A 328 -1.75 -10.60 2.79
C GLU A 328 -2.06 -10.01 1.41
N ILE A 329 -1.04 -9.41 0.79
CA ILE A 329 -1.11 -8.85 -0.55
C ILE A 329 0.22 -9.04 -1.28
N VAL A 330 0.15 -9.38 -2.56
CA VAL A 330 1.30 -9.44 -3.46
C VAL A 330 1.14 -8.46 -4.63
N GLY A 331 1.99 -7.45 -4.70
CA GLY A 331 2.19 -6.63 -5.89
C GLY A 331 2.98 -7.39 -6.96
N LEU A 332 2.31 -7.85 -8.02
CA LEU A 332 2.96 -8.56 -9.12
C LEU A 332 3.33 -7.58 -10.24
N SER A 333 4.62 -7.32 -10.43
CA SER A 333 5.13 -6.37 -11.44
C SER A 333 6.26 -6.95 -12.28
N LEU A 334 5.99 -8.12 -12.87
CA LEU A 334 6.89 -8.85 -13.76
C LEU A 334 6.48 -8.69 -15.24
N PRO A 335 7.43 -8.68 -16.20
CA PRO A 335 7.07 -8.80 -17.62
C PRO A 335 6.31 -10.09 -17.94
N GLU A 336 5.52 -10.12 -19.02
CA GLU A 336 4.70 -11.28 -19.41
C GLU A 336 5.51 -12.58 -19.50
N GLY A 337 6.66 -12.55 -20.16
CA GLY A 337 7.53 -13.73 -20.27
C GLY A 337 8.01 -14.25 -18.92
N ALA A 338 8.29 -13.36 -17.96
CA ALA A 338 8.70 -13.74 -16.61
C ALA A 338 7.52 -14.29 -15.79
N ILE A 339 6.30 -13.77 -15.98
CA ILE A 339 5.09 -14.34 -15.35
C ILE A 339 4.89 -15.79 -15.78
N ALA A 340 4.99 -16.07 -17.08
CA ALA A 340 4.83 -17.43 -17.58
C ALA A 340 5.87 -18.39 -16.97
N GLN A 341 7.12 -17.94 -16.83
CA GLN A 341 8.20 -18.73 -16.22
C GLN A 341 8.02 -18.94 -14.71
N GLN A 342 7.47 -17.94 -14.01
CA GLN A 342 7.30 -17.96 -12.54
C GLN A 342 5.95 -18.54 -12.10
N ALA A 343 5.02 -18.80 -13.03
CA ALA A 343 3.68 -19.30 -12.72
C ALA A 343 3.67 -20.58 -11.89
N GLY A 344 4.65 -21.48 -12.11
CA GLY A 344 4.84 -22.68 -11.31
C GLY A 344 5.09 -22.39 -9.83
N LEU A 345 6.03 -21.48 -9.53
CA LEU A 345 6.35 -21.09 -8.15
C LEU A 345 5.21 -20.34 -7.47
N ILE A 346 4.47 -19.51 -8.22
CA ILE A 346 3.27 -18.87 -7.71
C ILE A 346 2.24 -19.93 -7.33
N ALA A 347 1.99 -20.91 -8.20
CA ALA A 347 1.08 -22.02 -7.93
C ALA A 347 1.48 -22.81 -6.67
N ASP A 348 2.76 -23.15 -6.53
CA ASP A 348 3.29 -23.86 -5.35
C ASP A 348 3.09 -23.06 -4.05
N GLY A 349 3.29 -21.74 -4.10
CA GLY A 349 3.00 -20.83 -3.00
C GLY A 349 1.52 -20.79 -2.59
N LEU A 350 0.62 -20.74 -3.57
CA LEU A 350 -0.83 -20.76 -3.30
C LEU A 350 -1.30 -22.12 -2.73
N ILE A 351 -0.68 -23.22 -3.16
CA ILE A 351 -0.91 -24.55 -2.58
C ILE A 351 -0.47 -24.58 -1.12
N ALA A 352 0.73 -24.06 -0.81
CA ALA A 352 1.22 -23.95 0.57
C ALA A 352 0.27 -23.10 1.43
N ARG A 353 -0.21 -21.97 0.91
CA ARG A 353 -1.19 -21.10 1.56
C ARG A 353 -2.48 -21.84 1.93
N ARG A 354 -3.04 -22.63 1.00
CA ARG A 354 -4.24 -23.46 1.24
C ARG A 354 -3.99 -24.51 2.32
N ARG A 355 -2.83 -25.20 2.28
CA ARG A 355 -2.45 -26.21 3.28
C ARG A 355 -2.32 -25.61 4.68
N ALA A 356 -1.80 -24.39 4.77
CA ALA A 356 -1.70 -23.62 6.01
C ALA A 356 -3.04 -23.00 6.46
N ARG A 357 -4.14 -23.22 5.71
CA ARG A 357 -5.49 -22.68 5.98
C ARG A 357 -5.50 -21.16 6.18
N ARG A 358 -4.64 -20.45 5.45
CA ARG A 358 -4.60 -18.99 5.46
C ARG A 358 -5.79 -18.42 4.70
N GLY A 359 -6.16 -17.17 5.03
CA GLY A 359 -7.23 -16.44 4.37
C GLY A 359 -6.98 -16.17 2.88
N PRO A 360 -7.92 -15.52 2.17
CA PRO A 360 -7.76 -15.20 0.77
C PRO A 360 -6.51 -14.35 0.51
N LEU A 361 -5.90 -14.49 -0.67
CA LEU A 361 -4.76 -13.67 -1.08
C LEU A 361 -5.20 -12.65 -2.13
N THR A 362 -4.78 -11.40 -1.96
CA THR A 362 -4.90 -10.38 -3.01
C THR A 362 -3.60 -10.28 -3.81
N VAL A 363 -3.68 -10.51 -5.12
CA VAL A 363 -2.58 -10.30 -6.07
C VAL A 363 -2.89 -9.05 -6.89
N LEU A 364 -2.19 -7.96 -6.61
CA LEU A 364 -2.30 -6.70 -7.31
C LEU A 364 -1.44 -6.74 -8.58
N VAL A 365 -2.08 -6.91 -9.75
CA VAL A 365 -1.39 -7.15 -11.02
C VAL A 365 -1.02 -5.83 -11.69
N ALA A 366 0.22 -5.39 -11.49
CA ALA A 366 0.76 -4.15 -12.02
C ALA A 366 1.45 -4.37 -13.37
N LEU A 367 0.64 -4.63 -14.40
CA LEU A 367 1.06 -4.82 -15.79
C LEU A 367 0.53 -3.72 -16.68
N ASN A 368 1.38 -3.19 -17.57
CA ASN A 368 0.93 -2.21 -18.56
C ASN A 368 0.27 -2.90 -19.77
N LYS A 369 -0.78 -3.68 -19.50
CA LYS A 369 -1.51 -4.51 -20.47
C LYS A 369 -2.99 -4.58 -20.07
N VAL A 370 -3.88 -4.51 -21.04
CA VAL A 370 -5.30 -4.84 -20.83
C VAL A 370 -5.42 -6.35 -20.60
N GLY A 371 -6.18 -6.78 -19.59
CA GLY A 371 -6.32 -8.19 -19.26
C GLY A 371 -5.06 -8.82 -18.66
N GLY A 372 -4.24 -8.02 -17.97
CA GLY A 372 -3.06 -8.47 -17.24
C GLY A 372 -3.43 -9.47 -16.14
N ALA A 373 -4.46 -9.18 -15.35
CA ALA A 373 -4.93 -10.09 -14.31
C ALA A 373 -5.44 -11.42 -14.88
N ALA A 374 -6.24 -11.37 -15.94
CA ALA A 374 -6.73 -12.56 -16.64
C ALA A 374 -5.57 -13.39 -17.24
N TYR A 375 -4.52 -12.73 -17.75
CA TYR A 375 -3.31 -13.40 -18.22
C TYR A 375 -2.61 -14.15 -17.09
N VAL A 376 -2.37 -13.49 -15.94
CA VAL A 376 -1.73 -14.09 -14.77
C VAL A 376 -2.56 -15.27 -14.26
N ARG A 377 -3.87 -15.07 -14.06
CA ARG A 377 -4.80 -16.11 -13.59
C ARG A 377 -4.73 -17.36 -14.49
N ARG A 378 -4.70 -17.19 -15.81
CA ARG A 378 -4.56 -18.31 -16.76
C ARG A 378 -3.22 -19.03 -16.64
N CYS A 379 -2.11 -18.28 -16.55
CA CYS A 379 -0.78 -18.87 -16.40
C CYS A 379 -0.67 -19.68 -15.11
N VAL A 380 -1.14 -19.12 -13.98
CA VAL A 380 -1.13 -19.80 -12.68
C VAL A 380 -2.11 -20.98 -12.68
N GLY A 381 -3.31 -20.84 -13.25
CA GLY A 381 -4.29 -21.92 -13.39
C GLY A 381 -3.72 -23.15 -14.12
N ARG A 382 -3.06 -22.94 -15.27
CA ARG A 382 -2.38 -24.02 -15.99
C ARG A 382 -1.28 -24.69 -15.18
N ALA A 383 -0.56 -23.92 -14.36
CA ALA A 383 0.46 -24.48 -13.48
C ALA A 383 -0.15 -25.30 -12.32
N LEU A 384 -1.31 -24.88 -11.80
CA LEU A 384 -2.07 -25.61 -10.78
C LEU A 384 -2.67 -26.91 -11.33
N GLU A 385 -3.19 -26.91 -12.56
CA GLU A 385 -3.72 -28.11 -13.24
C GLU A 385 -2.67 -29.23 -13.40
N GLN A 386 -1.39 -28.88 -13.42
CA GLN A 386 -0.28 -29.85 -13.45
C GLN A 386 0.04 -30.45 -12.07
N ARG A 387 -0.57 -29.93 -10.99
CA ARG A 387 -0.22 -30.22 -9.59
C ARG A 387 -1.38 -30.76 -8.76
N LEU A 388 -2.61 -30.40 -9.12
CA LEU A 388 -3.83 -30.65 -8.34
C LEU A 388 -4.97 -31.19 -9.20
N ALA A 389 -5.96 -31.80 -8.55
CA ALA A 389 -7.22 -32.14 -9.20
C ALA A 389 -8.05 -30.88 -9.54
N ALA A 390 -8.92 -30.96 -10.54
CA ALA A 390 -9.67 -29.81 -11.07
C ALA A 390 -10.51 -29.06 -10.01
N GLU A 391 -11.12 -29.79 -9.07
CA GLU A 391 -11.88 -29.20 -7.95
C GLU A 391 -10.98 -28.33 -7.05
N GLU A 392 -9.82 -28.85 -6.68
CA GLU A 392 -8.84 -28.14 -5.85
C GLU A 392 -8.25 -26.93 -6.54
N VAL A 393 -8.06 -26.98 -7.87
CA VAL A 393 -7.66 -25.82 -8.67
C VAL A 393 -8.71 -24.72 -8.56
N GLY A 394 -10.00 -25.08 -8.66
CA GLY A 394 -11.12 -24.17 -8.49
C GLY A 394 -11.11 -23.47 -7.14
N GLU A 395 -10.90 -24.22 -6.05
CA GLU A 395 -10.80 -23.68 -4.69
C GLU A 395 -9.64 -22.70 -4.53
N VAL A 396 -8.43 -23.07 -4.98
CA VAL A 396 -7.24 -22.21 -4.88
C VAL A 396 -7.43 -20.91 -5.66
N LEU A 397 -8.00 -20.99 -6.86
CA LEU A 397 -8.28 -19.82 -7.70
C LEU A 397 -9.46 -18.98 -7.19
N ALA A 398 -10.39 -19.55 -6.43
CA ALA A 398 -11.47 -18.82 -5.76
C ALA A 398 -10.96 -18.07 -4.52
N ALA A 399 -9.99 -18.66 -3.79
CA ALA A 399 -9.32 -18.03 -2.66
C ALA A 399 -8.25 -16.99 -3.07
N THR A 400 -8.00 -16.79 -4.36
CA THR A 400 -6.98 -15.86 -4.87
C THR A 400 -7.60 -14.80 -5.77
N ILE A 401 -7.54 -13.54 -5.35
CA ILE A 401 -8.06 -12.39 -6.07
C ILE A 401 -6.95 -11.80 -6.93
N PHE A 402 -7.04 -11.94 -8.25
CA PHE A 402 -6.13 -11.29 -9.19
C PHE A 402 -6.73 -9.94 -9.60
N ALA A 403 -6.33 -8.88 -8.91
CA ALA A 403 -6.85 -7.54 -9.16
C ALA A 403 -6.15 -6.91 -10.37
N GLU A 404 -6.92 -6.58 -11.39
CA GLU A 404 -6.45 -5.81 -12.54
C GLU A 404 -6.19 -4.35 -12.13
N THR A 405 -5.17 -3.71 -12.72
CA THR A 405 -4.79 -2.35 -12.34
C THR A 405 -4.50 -1.44 -13.52
N VAL A 406 -4.65 -0.13 -13.28
CA VAL A 406 -4.19 0.91 -14.21
C VAL A 406 -3.13 1.78 -13.52
N VAL A 407 -1.88 1.54 -13.90
CA VAL A 407 -0.70 2.25 -13.39
C VAL A 407 -0.40 3.50 -14.22
N ASN A 408 -0.41 4.68 -13.61
CA ASN A 408 -0.17 5.97 -14.28
C ASN A 408 1.12 6.68 -13.88
N ARG A 409 1.91 6.08 -12.98
CA ARG A 409 3.16 6.66 -12.51
C ARG A 409 4.34 6.27 -13.41
N ILE A 410 5.15 7.26 -13.78
CA ILE A 410 6.44 7.02 -14.42
C ILE A 410 7.47 6.72 -13.34
N VAL A 411 8.17 5.60 -13.50
CA VAL A 411 9.21 5.18 -12.56
C VAL A 411 10.39 4.64 -13.33
N SER A 412 11.59 5.03 -12.93
CA SER A 412 12.84 4.54 -13.52
C SER A 412 13.83 4.13 -12.44
N ARG A 413 14.77 3.27 -12.82
CA ARG A 413 15.87 2.86 -11.95
C ARG A 413 17.04 3.82 -12.11
N VAL A 414 17.74 4.06 -11.02
CA VAL A 414 19.06 4.70 -11.07
C VAL A 414 20.04 3.80 -11.84
N SER A 415 20.94 4.41 -12.62
CA SER A 415 21.93 3.66 -13.39
C SER A 415 22.93 2.94 -12.47
N ARG A 416 23.52 1.84 -12.94
CA ARG A 416 24.51 1.09 -12.16
C ARG A 416 25.72 1.96 -11.78
N GLU A 417 26.16 2.82 -12.67
CA GLU A 417 27.28 3.74 -12.43
C GLU A 417 26.98 4.76 -11.33
N ALA A 418 25.80 5.38 -11.38
CA ALA A 418 25.35 6.32 -10.36
C ALA A 418 25.17 5.61 -9.00
N LEU A 419 24.67 4.37 -9.00
CA LEU A 419 24.53 3.56 -7.80
C LEU A 419 25.89 3.22 -7.17
N LEU A 420 26.86 2.78 -7.97
CA LEU A 420 28.21 2.50 -7.49
C LEU A 420 28.91 3.75 -6.96
N LYS A 421 28.68 4.91 -7.57
CA LYS A 421 29.17 6.19 -7.07
C LYS A 421 28.59 6.50 -5.68
N GLN A 422 27.28 6.37 -5.49
CA GLN A 422 26.63 6.54 -4.19
C GLN A 422 27.21 5.60 -3.14
N VAL A 423 27.35 4.31 -3.45
CA VAL A 423 27.91 3.31 -2.53
C VAL A 423 29.34 3.68 -2.12
N ARG A 424 30.20 4.10 -3.06
CA ARG A 424 31.57 4.53 -2.74
C ARG A 424 31.60 5.75 -1.82
N ILE A 425 30.73 6.73 -2.07
CA ILE A 425 30.60 7.91 -1.21
C ILE A 425 30.15 7.49 0.18
N ASN A 426 29.10 6.67 0.29
CA ASN A 426 28.59 6.18 1.57
C ASN A 426 29.64 5.40 2.35
N VAL A 427 30.39 4.50 1.70
CA VAL A 427 31.48 3.75 2.34
C VAL A 427 32.58 4.69 2.83
N GLY A 428 32.99 5.67 2.01
CA GLY A 428 33.98 6.67 2.43
C GLY A 428 33.53 7.51 3.62
N SER A 429 32.28 7.99 3.60
CA SER A 429 31.67 8.74 4.70
C SER A 429 31.53 7.89 5.96
N PHE A 430 31.12 6.62 5.84
CA PHE A 430 31.04 5.68 6.96
C PHE A 430 32.42 5.46 7.60
N SER A 431 33.43 5.13 6.79
CA SER A 431 34.79 4.92 7.28
C SER A 431 35.39 6.15 7.94
N ALA A 432 35.02 7.37 7.52
CA ALA A 432 35.44 8.60 8.17
C ALA A 432 34.71 8.88 9.49
N ALA A 433 33.49 8.37 9.66
CA ALA A 433 32.64 8.60 10.82
C ALA A 433 32.86 7.58 11.96
N VAL A 434 33.41 6.40 11.66
CA VAL A 434 33.69 5.35 12.65
C VAL A 434 35.14 5.45 13.15
N PRO A 435 35.40 5.59 14.46
CA PRO A 435 36.75 5.63 15.01
C PRO A 435 37.52 4.31 14.82
N SER A 436 38.82 4.40 14.61
CA SER A 436 39.73 3.23 14.55
C SER A 436 39.75 2.48 15.89
N GLY A 437 39.33 1.21 15.93
CA GLY A 437 39.49 0.31 17.09
C GLY A 437 38.21 -0.10 17.86
N SER A 438 37.02 0.31 17.40
CA SER A 438 35.75 0.28 18.17
C SER A 438 35.02 -1.07 18.31
N PHE A 439 35.68 -2.23 18.14
CA PHE A 439 34.97 -3.52 18.13
C PHE A 439 35.59 -4.64 18.98
N GLU A 440 36.73 -4.43 19.65
CA GLU A 440 37.43 -5.51 20.38
C GLU A 440 37.17 -5.55 21.90
N THR A 441 36.44 -4.59 22.50
CA THR A 441 36.40 -4.41 23.98
C THR A 441 35.02 -4.45 24.62
N LEU A 442 34.08 -5.26 24.11
CA LEU A 442 32.79 -5.46 24.79
C LEU A 442 32.86 -6.61 25.83
N PRO A 443 32.62 -6.34 27.13
CA PRO A 443 32.64 -7.38 28.16
C PRO A 443 31.45 -8.34 28.00
N ARG A 444 31.73 -9.64 28.06
CA ARG A 444 30.76 -10.73 27.80
C ARG A 444 29.70 -10.93 28.89
N GLN A 445 29.74 -10.20 29.99
CA GLN A 445 28.78 -10.33 31.09
C GLN A 445 28.19 -8.96 31.53
N PRO A 446 26.89 -8.70 31.31
CA PRO A 446 26.26 -7.43 31.61
C PRO A 446 26.02 -7.16 33.11
N GLY A 447 26.19 -8.15 34.00
CA GLY A 447 25.84 -8.05 35.42
C GLY A 447 26.81 -7.28 36.34
N ALA A 448 27.95 -6.79 35.82
CA ALA A 448 29.01 -6.16 36.64
C ALA A 448 29.47 -4.78 36.13
N LEU A 449 28.68 -4.11 35.29
CA LEU A 449 29.06 -2.82 34.70
C LEU A 449 28.53 -1.66 35.54
N GLY A 450 29.43 -0.77 35.96
CA GLY A 450 29.05 0.54 36.51
C GLY A 450 28.42 1.43 35.44
N VAL A 451 27.68 2.46 35.88
CA VAL A 451 26.98 3.42 34.98
C VAL A 451 27.92 4.01 33.94
N GLU A 452 29.16 4.34 34.30
CA GLU A 452 30.16 4.89 33.40
C GLU A 452 30.51 3.95 32.24
N SER A 453 30.64 2.64 32.50
CA SER A 453 30.91 1.63 31.48
C SER A 453 29.71 1.43 30.55
N LEU A 454 28.48 1.49 31.08
CA LEU A 454 27.26 1.45 30.28
C LEU A 454 27.14 2.69 29.38
N VAL A 455 27.46 3.88 29.90
CA VAL A 455 27.45 5.14 29.14
C VAL A 455 28.51 5.12 28.02
N ALA A 456 29.71 4.59 28.27
CA ALA A 456 30.73 4.44 27.24
C ALA A 456 30.27 3.51 26.10
N LEU A 457 29.70 2.36 26.45
CA LEU A 457 29.15 1.39 25.49
C LEU A 457 27.99 1.99 24.67
N LEU A 458 27.08 2.71 25.33
CA LEU A 458 26.00 3.44 24.64
C LEU A 458 26.53 4.55 23.73
N SER A 459 27.62 5.23 24.13
CA SER A 459 28.23 6.29 23.34
C SER A 459 28.87 5.75 22.05
N GLU A 460 29.56 4.61 22.12
CA GLU A 460 30.11 3.90 20.96
C GLU A 460 28.99 3.40 20.04
N ALA A 461 27.97 2.75 20.61
CA ALA A 461 26.79 2.31 19.87
C ALA A 461 26.09 3.50 19.18
N ALA A 462 25.95 4.65 19.85
CA ALA A 462 25.35 5.85 19.27
C ALA A 462 26.23 6.51 18.20
N GLN A 463 27.56 6.37 18.25
CA GLN A 463 28.44 6.82 17.15
C GLN A 463 28.26 5.94 15.91
N LEU A 464 28.20 4.63 16.09
CA LEU A 464 27.92 3.68 15.01
C LEU A 464 26.53 3.89 14.42
N ASP A 465 25.52 4.06 15.26
CA ASP A 465 24.15 4.34 14.83
C ASP A 465 24.08 5.65 14.02
N ARG A 466 24.74 6.73 14.48
CA ARG A 466 24.84 7.99 13.72
C ARG A 466 25.53 7.78 12.37
N ALA A 467 26.64 7.04 12.33
CA ALA A 467 27.33 6.75 11.07
C ALA A 467 26.42 5.97 10.11
N LEU A 468 25.73 4.94 10.60
CA LEU A 468 24.76 4.14 9.82
C LEU A 468 23.54 4.96 9.39
N ALA A 469 23.05 5.87 10.23
CA ALA A 469 21.89 6.70 9.94
C ALA A 469 22.10 7.61 8.73
N THR A 470 23.34 8.09 8.53
CA THR A 470 23.72 8.91 7.36
C THR A 470 23.76 8.15 6.04
N LEU A 471 23.79 6.81 6.09
CA LEU A 471 23.82 5.99 4.89
C LEU A 471 22.43 5.96 4.26
N ASN A 472 22.34 6.56 3.07
CA ASN A 472 21.14 6.54 2.24
C ASN A 472 21.51 6.12 0.82
N ILE A 473 20.65 5.35 0.18
CA ILE A 473 20.86 4.91 -1.20
C ILE A 473 19.60 5.14 -2.03
N VAL A 474 19.73 5.95 -3.08
CA VAL A 474 18.64 6.21 -4.02
C VAL A 474 18.65 5.13 -5.09
N LEU A 475 17.56 4.36 -5.16
CA LEU A 475 17.42 3.25 -6.12
C LEU A 475 16.52 3.59 -7.31
N PHE A 476 15.56 4.50 -7.11
CA PHE A 476 14.52 4.79 -8.09
C PHE A 476 14.26 6.29 -8.21
N HIS A 477 13.93 6.71 -9.42
CA HIS A 477 13.29 8.00 -9.67
C HIS A 477 11.81 7.76 -9.96
N SER A 478 10.94 8.57 -9.37
CA SER A 478 9.49 8.36 -9.45
C SER A 478 8.75 9.68 -9.69
N GLY A 479 7.66 9.62 -10.44
CA GLY A 479 6.76 10.76 -10.64
C GLY A 479 5.83 10.98 -9.45
N PRO A 480 5.20 12.16 -9.34
CA PRO A 480 4.42 12.56 -8.16
C PRO A 480 3.02 11.94 -8.08
N GLU A 481 2.56 11.19 -9.09
CA GLU A 481 1.21 10.61 -9.13
C GLU A 481 0.97 9.57 -8.04
N MET A 482 0.18 9.88 -7.02
CA MET A 482 -0.01 9.00 -5.85
C MET A 482 -1.02 7.87 -6.03
N ALA A 483 -1.98 8.00 -6.96
CA ALA A 483 -3.11 7.09 -7.06
C ALA A 483 -2.86 5.90 -8.01
N LEU A 484 -3.23 4.71 -7.55
CA LEU A 484 -3.30 3.48 -8.35
C LEU A 484 -4.76 3.07 -8.48
N TYR A 485 -5.23 2.78 -9.69
CA TYR A 485 -6.58 2.27 -9.88
C TYR A 485 -6.56 0.75 -9.91
N ALA A 486 -7.51 0.12 -9.23
CA ALA A 486 -7.67 -1.33 -9.21
C ALA A 486 -9.15 -1.70 -9.38
N GLU A 487 -9.41 -2.88 -9.92
CA GLU A 487 -10.77 -3.44 -9.94
C GLU A 487 -11.25 -3.76 -8.52
N ARG A 488 -12.50 -3.43 -8.21
CA ARG A 488 -13.15 -3.76 -6.94
C ARG A 488 -13.24 -5.28 -6.79
N GLY A 489 -13.03 -5.78 -5.59
CA GLY A 489 -13.16 -7.21 -5.30
C GLY A 489 -12.37 -7.72 -4.11
N SER A 490 -11.55 -6.87 -3.48
CA SER A 490 -10.78 -7.23 -2.29
C SER A 490 -10.95 -6.19 -1.18
N ALA A 491 -11.26 -6.68 0.02
CA ALA A 491 -11.43 -5.83 1.21
C ALA A 491 -10.17 -5.05 1.56
N ILE A 492 -8.97 -5.60 1.31
CA ILE A 492 -7.71 -4.90 1.58
C ILE A 492 -7.54 -3.70 0.63
N LEU A 493 -7.95 -3.83 -0.63
CA LEU A 493 -7.79 -2.76 -1.64
C LEU A 493 -8.68 -1.55 -1.33
N GLU A 494 -9.86 -1.78 -0.77
CA GLU A 494 -10.76 -0.71 -0.31
C GLU A 494 -10.17 0.13 0.83
N ARG A 495 -9.14 -0.38 1.51
CA ARG A 495 -8.49 0.28 2.65
C ARG A 495 -7.17 0.95 2.30
N LEU A 496 -6.51 0.52 1.24
CA LEU A 496 -5.22 1.10 0.86
C LEU A 496 -5.41 2.55 0.41
N ARG A 497 -4.77 3.48 1.13
CA ARG A 497 -4.93 4.94 1.01
C ARG A 497 -4.68 5.47 -0.41
N GLN A 498 -3.83 4.79 -1.16
CA GLN A 498 -3.44 5.16 -2.52
C GLN A 498 -4.18 4.37 -3.62
N VAL A 499 -4.95 3.34 -3.25
CA VAL A 499 -5.70 2.53 -4.22
C VAL A 499 -7.10 3.11 -4.37
N ARG A 500 -7.51 3.36 -5.61
CA ARG A 500 -8.87 3.74 -5.98
C ARG A 500 -9.52 2.55 -6.65
N THR A 501 -10.44 1.91 -5.95
CA THR A 501 -11.21 0.80 -6.52
C THR A 501 -12.32 1.33 -7.41
N VAL A 502 -12.55 0.64 -8.53
CA VAL A 502 -13.60 0.93 -9.50
C VAL A 502 -14.28 -0.36 -9.91
N ASP A 503 -15.55 -0.29 -10.33
CA ASP A 503 -16.30 -1.48 -10.70
C ASP A 503 -15.88 -2.04 -12.07
N ASP A 504 -15.59 -1.15 -13.03
CA ASP A 504 -15.02 -1.52 -14.34
C ASP A 504 -13.68 -0.81 -14.57
N ILE A 505 -12.59 -1.56 -14.37
CA ILE A 505 -11.23 -1.07 -14.57
C ILE A 505 -10.88 -0.85 -16.05
N ALA A 506 -11.58 -1.51 -16.98
CA ALA A 506 -11.34 -1.38 -18.41
C ALA A 506 -11.68 0.03 -18.90
N GLU A 507 -12.67 0.69 -18.28
CA GLU A 507 -13.01 2.08 -18.56
C GLU A 507 -11.90 3.05 -18.16
N ILE A 508 -11.29 2.84 -16.99
CA ILE A 508 -10.13 3.63 -16.55
C ILE A 508 -8.93 3.40 -17.48
N GLN A 509 -8.72 2.16 -17.92
CA GLN A 509 -7.67 1.83 -18.88
C GLN A 509 -7.93 2.45 -20.26
N ALA A 510 -9.19 2.53 -20.68
CA ALA A 510 -9.61 3.22 -21.89
C ALA A 510 -9.35 4.73 -21.78
N ILE A 511 -9.69 5.36 -20.64
CA ILE A 511 -9.32 6.77 -20.35
C ILE A 511 -7.82 6.98 -20.51
N LYS A 512 -6.99 6.18 -19.84
CA LYS A 512 -5.52 6.31 -19.94
C LYS A 512 -5.03 6.18 -21.39
N ASN A 513 -5.49 5.15 -22.11
CA ASN A 513 -4.98 4.84 -23.46
C ASN A 513 -5.44 5.88 -24.49
N LYS A 514 -6.74 6.18 -24.52
CA LYS A 514 -7.34 7.07 -25.51
C LYS A 514 -7.03 8.54 -25.21
N MET A 515 -7.12 8.96 -23.95
CA MET A 515 -6.96 10.37 -23.59
C MET A 515 -5.50 10.76 -23.39
N LEU A 516 -4.74 10.00 -22.60
CA LEU A 516 -3.38 10.41 -22.25
C LEU A 516 -2.38 10.01 -23.32
N ASN A 517 -2.31 8.71 -23.64
CA ASN A 517 -1.26 8.20 -24.53
C ASN A 517 -1.42 8.70 -25.97
N GLY A 518 -2.66 8.92 -26.44
CA GLY A 518 -2.95 9.50 -27.76
C GLY A 518 -2.55 10.97 -27.83
N THR A 519 -3.07 11.79 -26.92
CA THR A 519 -2.74 13.23 -26.85
C THR A 519 -1.24 13.46 -26.65
N HIS A 520 -0.57 12.66 -25.81
CA HIS A 520 0.88 12.79 -25.58
C HIS A 520 1.70 12.52 -26.84
N ALA A 521 1.29 11.55 -27.67
CA ALA A 521 1.95 11.31 -28.96
C ALA A 521 1.80 12.51 -29.91
N ILE A 522 0.60 13.10 -29.98
CA ILE A 522 0.33 14.29 -30.80
C ILE A 522 1.20 15.48 -30.33
N ILE A 523 1.31 15.69 -29.01
CA ILE A 523 2.21 16.70 -28.44
C ILE A 523 3.65 16.44 -28.88
N GLY A 524 4.14 15.21 -28.73
CA GLY A 524 5.49 14.83 -29.12
C GLY A 524 5.80 15.08 -30.60
N TRP A 525 4.88 14.69 -31.49
CA TRP A 525 5.05 14.92 -32.94
C TRP A 525 5.04 16.39 -33.29
N TYR A 526 4.05 17.15 -32.80
CA TYR A 526 3.94 18.56 -33.13
C TYR A 526 5.12 19.36 -32.60
N SER A 527 5.50 19.12 -31.34
CA SER A 527 6.62 19.79 -30.69
C SER A 527 7.94 19.50 -31.40
N ALA A 528 8.19 18.24 -31.78
CA ALA A 528 9.37 17.88 -32.56
C ALA A 528 9.40 18.58 -33.93
N LEU A 529 8.25 18.62 -34.63
CA LEU A 529 8.13 19.27 -35.94
C LEU A 529 8.32 20.79 -35.87
N LEU A 530 8.03 21.41 -34.73
CA LEU A 530 8.29 22.82 -34.44
C LEU A 530 9.73 23.09 -33.95
N GLY A 531 10.56 22.05 -33.78
CA GLY A 531 11.96 22.17 -33.39
C GLY A 531 12.23 22.07 -31.90
N TYR A 532 11.23 21.75 -31.07
CA TYR A 532 11.40 21.55 -29.63
C TYR A 532 11.96 20.16 -29.32
N ARG A 533 12.84 20.08 -28.32
CA ARG A 533 13.50 18.83 -27.92
C ARG A 533 12.65 18.03 -26.92
N THR A 534 11.89 18.72 -26.07
CA THR A 534 11.14 18.09 -24.97
C THR A 534 9.67 18.50 -24.95
N ILE A 535 8.84 17.68 -24.30
CA ILE A 535 7.40 17.90 -24.18
C ILE A 535 7.10 19.22 -23.47
N GLY A 536 7.78 19.52 -22.37
CA GLY A 536 7.60 20.78 -21.64
C GLY A 536 7.95 22.02 -22.48
N GLN A 537 9.01 21.96 -23.30
CA GLN A 537 9.33 23.04 -24.26
C GLN A 537 8.19 23.23 -25.27
N GLY A 538 7.68 22.13 -25.83
CA GLY A 538 6.55 22.17 -26.75
C GLY A 538 5.29 22.73 -26.12
N MET A 539 4.95 22.35 -24.89
CA MET A 539 3.80 22.88 -24.15
C MET A 539 3.90 24.38 -23.84
N GLY A 540 5.11 24.96 -23.89
CA GLY A 540 5.33 26.40 -23.83
C GLY A 540 4.95 27.16 -25.11
N ASP A 541 4.77 26.46 -26.24
CA ASP A 541 4.30 27.05 -27.49
C ASP A 541 2.76 27.14 -27.52
N GLU A 542 2.23 28.34 -27.81
CA GLU A 542 0.79 28.57 -27.83
C GLU A 542 0.05 27.65 -28.81
N ARG A 543 0.67 27.29 -29.94
CA ARG A 543 0.08 26.41 -30.95
C ARG A 543 -0.15 25.02 -30.39
N VAL A 544 0.85 24.47 -29.69
CA VAL A 544 0.78 23.15 -29.06
C VAL A 544 -0.22 23.18 -27.92
N ARG A 545 -0.12 24.17 -27.02
CA ARG A 545 -1.04 24.33 -25.89
C ARG A 545 -2.50 24.43 -26.35
N ARG A 546 -2.76 25.20 -27.41
CA ARG A 546 -4.11 25.35 -27.99
C ARG A 546 -4.61 24.06 -28.63
N LEU A 547 -3.75 23.33 -29.35
CA LEU A 547 -4.10 22.02 -29.91
C LEU A 547 -4.52 21.04 -28.81
N VAL A 548 -3.71 20.93 -27.75
CA VAL A 548 -3.98 20.01 -26.63
C VAL A 548 -5.29 20.36 -25.93
N ARG A 549 -5.51 21.65 -25.64
CA ARG A 549 -6.76 22.09 -25.02
C ARG A 549 -7.97 21.71 -25.86
N ARG A 550 -7.94 21.96 -27.18
CA ARG A 550 -9.04 21.61 -28.07
C ARG A 550 -9.25 20.09 -28.19
N LEU A 551 -8.17 19.32 -28.34
CA LEU A 551 -8.24 17.85 -28.34
C LEU A 551 -8.97 17.33 -27.10
N LEU A 552 -8.59 17.81 -25.92
CA LEU A 552 -9.16 17.32 -24.67
C LEU A 552 -10.58 17.86 -24.44
N GLU A 553 -10.81 19.16 -24.59
CA GLU A 553 -12.07 19.81 -24.21
C GLU A 553 -13.19 19.70 -25.26
N GLN A 554 -12.84 19.61 -26.56
CA GLN A 554 -13.81 19.68 -27.65
C GLN A 554 -14.06 18.32 -28.33
N GLU A 555 -13.10 17.40 -28.26
CA GLU A 555 -13.17 16.13 -29.01
C GLU A 555 -13.18 14.92 -28.07
N ILE A 556 -12.09 14.69 -27.33
CA ILE A 556 -11.91 13.46 -26.56
C ILE A 556 -12.82 13.41 -25.33
N LYS A 557 -12.80 14.43 -24.46
CA LYS A 557 -13.65 14.45 -23.25
C LYS A 557 -15.14 14.37 -23.61
N PRO A 558 -15.68 15.17 -24.55
CA PRO A 558 -17.08 15.06 -24.93
C PRO A 558 -17.44 13.68 -25.48
N ALA A 559 -16.61 13.08 -26.34
CA ALA A 559 -16.87 11.75 -26.89
C ALA A 559 -16.88 10.66 -25.81
N MET A 560 -15.98 10.76 -24.83
CA MET A 560 -15.93 9.82 -23.71
C MET A 560 -17.10 9.98 -22.75
N LEU A 561 -17.54 11.22 -22.46
CA LEU A 561 -18.71 11.47 -21.61
C LEU A 561 -20.02 11.10 -22.29
N ALA A 562 -20.13 11.29 -23.61
CA ALA A 562 -21.27 10.82 -24.38
C ALA A 562 -21.38 9.29 -24.37
N HIS A 563 -20.24 8.60 -24.33
CA HIS A 563 -20.19 7.14 -24.22
C HIS A 563 -20.53 6.64 -22.81
N ASN A 564 -19.94 7.25 -21.78
CA ASN A 564 -20.25 6.95 -20.38
C ASN A 564 -20.19 8.22 -19.50
N PRO A 565 -21.35 8.80 -19.15
CA PRO A 565 -21.42 9.98 -18.29
C PRO A 565 -20.88 9.78 -16.86
N ALA A 566 -20.91 8.54 -16.35
CA ALA A 566 -20.48 8.23 -14.98
C ALA A 566 -18.98 8.49 -14.77
N LEU A 567 -18.19 8.52 -15.84
CA LEU A 567 -16.74 8.73 -15.80
C LEU A 567 -16.33 10.20 -15.59
N LYS A 568 -17.27 11.14 -15.48
CA LYS A 568 -16.99 12.58 -15.42
C LYS A 568 -15.90 12.97 -14.42
N THR A 569 -16.05 12.55 -13.17
CA THR A 569 -15.10 12.89 -12.10
C THR A 569 -13.70 12.33 -12.37
N HIS A 570 -13.62 11.11 -12.90
CA HIS A 570 -12.36 10.50 -13.29
C HIS A 570 -11.72 11.27 -14.44
N ILE A 571 -12.47 11.52 -15.52
CA ILE A 571 -11.96 12.22 -16.70
C ILE A 571 -11.45 13.62 -16.33
N ASP A 572 -12.20 14.39 -15.55
CA ASP A 572 -11.81 15.74 -15.12
C ASP A 572 -10.48 15.71 -14.35
N THR A 573 -10.36 14.81 -13.37
CA THR A 573 -9.13 14.64 -12.59
C THR A 573 -7.94 14.22 -13.47
N PHE A 574 -8.17 13.32 -14.42
CA PHE A 574 -7.14 12.84 -15.34
C PHE A 574 -6.63 13.95 -16.28
N VAL A 575 -7.52 14.79 -16.80
CA VAL A 575 -7.18 15.91 -17.69
C VAL A 575 -6.29 16.92 -16.98
N GLU A 576 -6.71 17.37 -15.80
CA GLU A 576 -5.98 18.39 -15.03
C GLU A 576 -4.55 17.92 -14.73
N ARG A 577 -4.42 16.69 -14.21
CA ARG A 577 -3.11 16.11 -13.89
C ARG A 577 -2.24 15.88 -15.13
N PHE A 578 -2.86 15.44 -16.23
CA PHE A 578 -2.14 15.21 -17.48
C PHE A 578 -1.56 16.49 -18.06
N LEU A 579 -2.35 17.57 -18.10
CA LEU A 579 -1.92 18.87 -18.61
C LEU A 579 -0.74 19.39 -17.80
N LYS A 580 -0.88 19.45 -16.48
CA LYS A 580 0.18 19.89 -15.57
C LYS A 580 1.46 19.08 -15.79
N ARG A 581 1.33 17.74 -15.86
CA ARG A 581 2.47 16.86 -16.13
C ARG A 581 3.16 17.16 -17.45
N CYS A 582 2.42 17.41 -18.52
CA CYS A 582 3.01 17.74 -19.83
C CYS A 582 3.72 19.09 -19.80
N GLU A 583 3.16 20.10 -19.14
CA GLU A 583 3.75 21.44 -18.98
C GLU A 583 5.09 21.39 -18.22
N GLU A 584 5.20 20.55 -17.20
CA GLU A 584 6.40 20.38 -16.37
C GLU A 584 7.44 19.41 -16.98
N SER A 585 7.16 18.81 -18.14
CA SER A 585 7.92 17.68 -18.71
C SER A 585 9.19 18.09 -19.47
N PHE A 586 10.12 18.75 -18.79
CA PHE A 586 11.37 19.26 -19.41
C PHE A 586 12.45 18.21 -19.64
N LYS A 587 12.28 16.99 -19.12
CA LYS A 587 13.21 15.86 -19.31
C LYS A 587 12.70 14.83 -20.33
N ASP A 588 11.42 14.88 -20.67
CA ASP A 588 10.82 13.92 -21.58
C ASP A 588 10.99 14.35 -23.03
N THR A 589 11.75 13.59 -23.83
CA THR A 589 12.10 13.98 -25.18
C THR A 589 10.97 13.71 -26.17
N CYS A 590 10.77 14.64 -27.11
CA CYS A 590 9.76 14.50 -28.16
C CYS A 590 9.99 13.24 -29.00
N VAL A 591 11.25 12.86 -29.26
CA VAL A 591 11.61 11.65 -30.01
C VAL A 591 11.15 10.38 -29.27
N ARG A 592 11.42 10.28 -27.96
CA ARG A 592 11.02 9.12 -27.15
C ARG A 592 9.50 9.00 -27.10
N VAL A 593 8.80 10.12 -26.96
CA VAL A 593 7.33 10.15 -26.92
C VAL A 593 6.73 9.89 -28.30
N GLY A 594 7.36 10.37 -29.37
CA GLY A 594 6.90 10.30 -30.76
C GLY A 594 7.12 8.95 -31.45
N ARG A 595 8.06 8.11 -30.97
CA ARG A 595 8.42 6.81 -31.57
C ARG A 595 7.25 5.86 -31.84
N ASP A 596 7.43 4.92 -32.76
CA ASP A 596 6.45 3.91 -33.17
C ASP A 596 5.11 4.54 -33.64
N PRO A 597 5.12 5.44 -34.64
CA PRO A 597 3.91 6.12 -35.09
C PRO A 597 2.88 5.18 -35.72
N ARG A 598 3.30 4.13 -36.46
CA ARG A 598 2.40 3.18 -37.10
C ARG A 598 1.55 2.46 -36.04
N ARG A 599 2.17 1.95 -34.98
CA ARG A 599 1.46 1.33 -33.85
C ARG A 599 0.39 2.23 -33.23
N LYS A 600 0.65 3.52 -33.12
CA LYS A 600 -0.25 4.50 -32.48
C LYS A 600 -1.41 4.93 -33.38
N LEU A 601 -1.29 4.69 -34.69
CA LEU A 601 -2.27 5.03 -35.71
C LEU A 601 -3.08 3.82 -36.19
N GLN A 602 -3.15 2.74 -35.41
CA GLN A 602 -4.10 1.65 -35.71
C GLN A 602 -5.54 2.12 -35.45
N ARG A 603 -6.49 1.59 -36.24
CA ARG A 603 -7.92 1.98 -36.22
C ARG A 603 -8.53 1.96 -34.82
N LYS A 604 -8.28 0.90 -34.05
CA LYS A 604 -8.87 0.69 -32.72
C LYS A 604 -8.00 1.22 -31.56
N GLU A 605 -6.90 1.90 -31.88
CA GLU A 605 -5.93 2.42 -30.91
C GLU A 605 -6.19 3.87 -30.52
N ARG A 606 -5.28 4.43 -29.73
CA ARG A 606 -5.36 5.72 -29.03
C ARG A 606 -5.76 6.97 -29.82
N ILE A 607 -5.55 7.07 -31.14
CA ILE A 607 -5.91 8.28 -31.93
C ILE A 607 -7.11 7.99 -32.83
N LEU A 608 -6.98 7.07 -33.80
CA LEU A 608 -8.09 6.75 -34.71
C LEU A 608 -9.29 6.14 -33.98
N GLY A 609 -9.05 5.42 -32.87
CA GLY A 609 -10.13 4.89 -32.04
C GLY A 609 -10.89 5.97 -31.25
N ASN A 610 -10.34 7.17 -31.08
CA ASN A 610 -11.09 8.34 -30.60
C ASN A 610 -11.91 8.98 -31.72
N ILE A 611 -11.40 9.00 -32.95
CA ILE A 611 -12.17 9.46 -34.12
C ILE A 611 -13.41 8.58 -34.30
N GLU A 612 -13.23 7.25 -34.25
CA GLU A 612 -14.35 6.31 -34.33
C GLU A 612 -15.34 6.48 -33.17
N LEU A 613 -14.85 6.69 -31.94
CA LEU A 613 -15.70 6.94 -30.78
C LEU A 613 -16.53 8.23 -30.94
N ALA A 614 -15.87 9.32 -31.33
CA ALA A 614 -16.52 10.61 -31.54
C ALA A 614 -17.58 10.54 -32.65
N ALA A 615 -17.28 9.83 -33.75
CA ALA A 615 -18.21 9.62 -34.85
C ALA A 615 -19.51 8.93 -34.41
N ARG A 616 -19.45 7.95 -33.51
CA ARG A 616 -20.65 7.29 -32.94
C ARG A 616 -21.58 8.24 -32.18
N HIS A 617 -21.06 9.37 -31.74
CA HIS A 617 -21.78 10.39 -30.98
C HIS A 617 -21.95 11.69 -31.77
N GLY A 618 -21.68 11.70 -33.08
CA GLY A 618 -21.83 12.89 -33.93
C GLY A 618 -20.88 14.04 -33.61
N ILE A 619 -19.74 13.75 -32.97
CA ILE A 619 -18.74 14.76 -32.58
C ILE A 619 -17.67 14.86 -33.67
N ALA A 620 -17.47 16.06 -34.20
CA ALA A 620 -16.43 16.33 -35.18
C ALA A 620 -15.02 16.27 -34.55
N THR A 621 -14.03 15.80 -35.30
CA THR A 621 -12.66 15.57 -34.78
C THR A 621 -11.52 16.24 -35.58
N PRO A 622 -11.62 17.53 -35.94
CA PRO A 622 -10.62 18.19 -36.78
C PRO A 622 -9.21 18.24 -36.15
N MET A 623 -9.08 18.24 -34.83
CA MET A 623 -7.79 18.25 -34.13
C MET A 623 -7.17 16.85 -34.07
N LEU A 624 -7.94 15.77 -33.88
CA LEU A 624 -7.43 14.40 -33.98
C LEU A 624 -7.01 14.05 -35.41
N GLU A 625 -7.72 14.57 -36.41
CA GLU A 625 -7.34 14.46 -37.82
C GLU A 625 -6.02 15.19 -38.10
N PHE A 626 -5.88 16.43 -37.60
CA PHE A 626 -4.62 17.17 -37.64
C PHE A 626 -3.49 16.43 -36.90
N GLY A 627 -3.77 15.87 -35.72
CA GLY A 627 -2.83 15.07 -34.95
C GLY A 627 -2.36 13.81 -35.69
N THR A 628 -3.26 13.15 -36.42
CA THR A 628 -2.93 12.02 -37.29
C THR A 628 -1.98 12.47 -38.41
N ALA A 629 -2.29 13.59 -39.06
CA ALA A 629 -1.43 14.16 -40.09
C ALA A 629 -0.04 14.52 -39.55
N LEU A 630 0.05 15.11 -38.34
CA LEU A 630 1.32 15.39 -37.67
C LEU A 630 2.16 14.13 -37.44
N GLY A 631 1.55 13.00 -37.07
CA GLY A 631 2.26 11.73 -36.91
C GLY A 631 2.87 11.21 -38.21
N ILE A 632 2.15 11.36 -39.32
CA ILE A 632 2.66 11.02 -40.67
C ILE A 632 3.79 11.98 -41.05
N VAL A 633 3.59 13.29 -40.94
CA VAL A 633 4.61 14.30 -41.28
C VAL A 633 5.86 14.14 -40.43
N TYR A 634 5.71 13.81 -39.14
CA TYR A 634 6.81 13.48 -38.25
C TYR A 634 7.63 12.30 -38.77
N ALA A 635 6.97 11.20 -39.16
CA ALA A 635 7.65 10.04 -39.73
C ALA A 635 8.36 10.37 -41.06
N LEU A 636 7.75 11.20 -41.91
CA LEU A 636 8.35 11.63 -43.18
C LEU A 636 9.60 12.50 -42.98
N ARG A 637 9.64 13.29 -41.91
CA ARG A 637 10.78 14.16 -41.55
C ARG A 637 11.77 13.52 -40.58
N TYR A 638 11.50 12.29 -40.13
CA TYR A 638 12.37 11.57 -39.21
C TYR A 638 13.71 11.25 -39.88
N SER A 639 14.80 11.74 -39.29
CA SER A 639 16.16 11.59 -39.81
C SER A 639 16.94 10.43 -39.19
N GLY A 640 16.41 9.79 -38.14
CA GLY A 640 17.07 8.65 -37.49
C GLY A 640 16.90 7.34 -38.26
N SER A 641 17.65 6.32 -37.86
CA SER A 641 17.58 4.96 -38.41
C SER A 641 17.00 3.92 -37.43
N GLU A 642 16.73 4.32 -36.19
CA GLU A 642 16.34 3.39 -35.12
C GLU A 642 14.84 3.05 -35.13
N ASP A 643 13.98 4.00 -35.52
CA ASP A 643 12.53 3.81 -35.55
C ASP A 643 12.08 3.18 -36.88
N LYS A 644 11.96 1.85 -36.87
CA LYS A 644 11.53 1.05 -38.03
C LYS A 644 10.14 1.44 -38.55
N GLU A 645 9.25 1.95 -37.69
CA GLU A 645 7.90 2.34 -38.12
C GLU A 645 7.91 3.69 -38.85
N CYS A 646 8.75 4.62 -38.40
CA CYS A 646 8.99 5.87 -39.15
C CYS A 646 9.56 5.56 -40.55
N LEU A 647 10.55 4.67 -40.63
CA LEU A 647 11.14 4.23 -41.89
C LEU A 647 10.10 3.58 -42.81
N TRP A 648 9.25 2.70 -42.26
CA TRP A 648 8.18 2.06 -43.03
C TRP A 648 7.20 3.08 -43.60
N ILE A 649 6.73 4.06 -42.81
CA ILE A 649 5.81 5.09 -43.29
C ILE A 649 6.45 5.89 -44.42
N ARG A 650 7.73 6.24 -44.28
CA ARG A 650 8.49 6.97 -45.30
C ARG A 650 8.60 6.18 -46.59
N ASP A 651 8.89 4.89 -46.53
CA ASP A 651 9.04 4.03 -47.70
C ASP A 651 7.71 3.83 -48.44
N VAL A 652 6.62 3.59 -47.72
CA VAL A 652 5.27 3.45 -48.30
C VAL A 652 4.87 4.76 -48.99
N TYR A 653 5.03 5.89 -48.29
CA TYR A 653 4.69 7.19 -48.84
C TYR A 653 5.57 7.57 -50.04
N ALA A 654 6.87 7.25 -50.02
CA ALA A 654 7.78 7.57 -51.12
C ALA A 654 7.42 6.84 -52.42
N ARG A 655 6.95 5.58 -52.33
CA ARG A 655 6.59 4.77 -53.50
C ARG A 655 5.32 5.25 -54.20
N ARG A 656 4.30 5.67 -53.44
CA ARG A 656 2.94 5.94 -53.97
C ARG A 656 2.45 7.37 -53.79
N ARG A 657 3.19 8.21 -53.06
CA ARG A 657 2.83 9.60 -52.70
C ARG A 657 1.42 9.71 -52.10
N SER A 658 1.02 8.70 -51.33
CA SER A 658 -0.37 8.51 -50.93
C SER A 658 -0.45 8.34 -49.41
N VAL A 659 -1.21 9.23 -48.77
CA VAL A 659 -1.58 9.11 -47.35
C VAL A 659 -2.54 7.95 -47.13
N ALA A 660 -3.38 7.65 -48.12
CA ALA A 660 -4.32 6.52 -48.07
C ALA A 660 -3.56 5.21 -47.87
N ASP A 661 -2.49 4.95 -48.64
CA ASP A 661 -1.69 3.72 -48.51
C ASP A 661 -1.04 3.54 -47.13
N VAL A 662 -0.72 4.64 -46.45
CA VAL A 662 -0.18 4.60 -45.08
C VAL A 662 -1.27 4.25 -44.07
N LEU A 663 -2.47 4.81 -44.24
CA LEU A 663 -3.58 4.66 -43.30
C LEU A 663 -4.39 3.37 -43.49
N THR A 664 -4.45 2.84 -44.70
CA THR A 664 -5.21 1.62 -45.06
C THR A 664 -4.32 0.37 -45.09
N ASP A 665 -3.23 0.39 -44.32
CA ASP A 665 -2.34 -0.76 -44.20
C ASP A 665 -3.09 -1.99 -43.72
N ALA A 666 -2.81 -3.13 -44.34
CA ALA A 666 -3.35 -4.44 -43.98
C ALA A 666 -2.25 -5.51 -43.93
N SER A 667 -0.97 -5.09 -43.95
CA SER A 667 0.18 -5.98 -43.89
C SER A 667 0.35 -6.63 -42.52
N ASP A 668 1.22 -7.64 -42.42
CA ASP A 668 1.55 -8.26 -41.14
C ASP A 668 2.19 -7.24 -40.18
N TYR A 669 1.74 -7.29 -38.93
CA TYR A 669 2.25 -6.52 -37.82
C TYR A 669 2.39 -7.44 -36.59
N GLN A 670 3.62 -7.93 -36.39
CA GLN A 670 3.97 -8.81 -35.28
C GLN A 670 3.16 -10.12 -35.26
N GLY A 671 2.94 -10.73 -36.43
CA GLY A 671 2.23 -12.01 -36.58
C GLY A 671 0.71 -11.89 -36.55
N ARG A 672 0.17 -10.68 -36.75
CA ARG A 672 -1.27 -10.39 -36.90
C ARG A 672 -1.47 -9.37 -38.02
N ALA A 673 -2.62 -9.39 -38.67
CA ALA A 673 -2.98 -8.36 -39.64
C ALA A 673 -3.02 -6.97 -38.96
N TYR A 674 -2.37 -5.98 -39.57
CA TYR A 674 -2.44 -4.60 -39.12
C TYR A 674 -3.86 -4.06 -39.26
N ALA A 675 -4.34 -3.37 -38.24
CA ALA A 675 -5.68 -2.79 -38.23
C ALA A 675 -5.69 -1.37 -38.81
N GLY A 676 -5.61 -1.25 -40.14
CA GLY A 676 -5.74 0.02 -40.87
C GLY A 676 -7.17 0.54 -40.97
N LEU A 677 -7.31 1.73 -41.54
CA LEU A 677 -8.59 2.27 -42.03
C LEU A 677 -9.07 1.48 -43.27
N ASP A 678 -10.38 1.52 -43.48
CA ASP A 678 -10.99 0.98 -44.68
C ASP A 678 -10.94 2.05 -45.78
N ALA A 679 -10.41 1.67 -46.95
CA ALA A 679 -10.19 2.62 -48.04
C ALA A 679 -11.47 3.26 -48.59
N LEU A 680 -12.59 2.53 -48.53
CA LEU A 680 -13.88 2.99 -49.05
C LEU A 680 -14.71 3.63 -47.94
N ALA A 681 -14.89 2.94 -46.82
CA ALA A 681 -15.74 3.41 -45.73
C ALA A 681 -15.17 4.67 -45.04
N ASP A 682 -13.85 4.82 -44.98
CA ASP A 682 -13.20 5.97 -44.36
C ASP A 682 -12.63 6.98 -45.38
N GLN A 683 -13.04 6.91 -46.65
CA GLN A 683 -12.49 7.75 -47.73
C GLN A 683 -12.52 9.24 -47.39
N ALA A 684 -13.63 9.73 -46.82
CA ALA A 684 -13.76 11.14 -46.43
C ALA A 684 -12.78 11.53 -45.31
N LEU A 685 -12.59 10.66 -44.32
CA LEU A 685 -11.63 10.87 -43.23
C LEU A 685 -10.19 10.88 -43.76
N ILE A 686 -9.85 9.92 -44.61
CA ILE A 686 -8.54 9.81 -45.27
C ILE A 686 -8.26 11.09 -46.07
N ALA A 687 -9.24 11.60 -46.82
CA ALA A 687 -9.10 12.82 -47.62
C ALA A 687 -8.82 14.06 -46.75
N ARG A 688 -9.52 14.22 -45.62
CA ARG A 688 -9.28 15.34 -44.69
C ARG A 688 -7.87 15.27 -44.09
N ILE A 689 -7.44 14.09 -43.62
CA ILE A 689 -6.09 13.87 -43.08
C ILE A 689 -5.03 14.16 -44.16
N ALA A 690 -5.22 13.65 -45.39
CA ALA A 690 -4.32 13.91 -46.52
C ALA A 690 -4.19 15.41 -46.82
N GLY A 691 -5.30 16.16 -46.76
CA GLY A 691 -5.29 17.61 -46.93
C GLY A 691 -4.44 18.33 -45.87
N HIS A 692 -4.45 17.86 -44.62
CA HIS A 692 -3.54 18.40 -43.59
C HIS A 692 -2.07 18.04 -43.89
N VAL A 693 -1.78 16.79 -44.27
CA VAL A 693 -0.40 16.37 -44.61
C VAL A 693 0.17 17.23 -45.72
N GLU A 694 -0.58 17.45 -46.81
CA GLU A 694 -0.11 18.24 -47.96
C GLU A 694 0.19 19.69 -47.55
N ARG A 695 -0.71 20.33 -46.80
CA ARG A 695 -0.50 21.70 -46.31
C ARG A 695 0.65 21.82 -45.30
N LEU A 696 1.03 20.74 -44.62
CA LEU A 696 2.17 20.69 -43.69
C LEU A 696 3.49 20.31 -44.36
N ARG A 697 3.51 19.98 -45.65
CA ARG A 697 4.76 19.64 -46.35
C ARG A 697 5.73 20.80 -46.36
N ASP A 698 5.22 22.01 -46.59
CA ASP A 698 6.00 23.25 -46.53
C ASP A 698 6.23 23.68 -45.07
N PRO A 699 7.50 23.76 -44.60
CA PRO A 699 7.82 24.30 -43.28
C PRO A 699 7.34 25.75 -43.05
N ALA A 700 7.18 26.55 -44.11
CA ALA A 700 6.74 27.95 -44.02
C ALA A 700 5.20 28.11 -44.06
N SER A 701 4.46 27.02 -44.21
CA SER A 701 3.00 27.05 -44.36
C SER A 701 2.31 27.72 -43.16
N PRO A 702 1.35 28.64 -43.37
CA PRO A 702 0.55 29.19 -42.27
C PRO A 702 -0.30 28.12 -41.59
N HIS A 703 -0.47 26.95 -42.20
CA HIS A 703 -1.20 25.81 -41.65
C HIS A 703 -0.56 25.22 -40.39
N TRP A 704 0.72 25.51 -40.13
CA TRP A 704 1.35 25.25 -38.82
C TRP A 704 0.67 26.01 -37.67
N ASN A 705 -0.12 27.04 -37.94
CA ASN A 705 -0.90 27.80 -36.96
C ASN A 705 -2.37 27.36 -36.89
N TRP A 706 -2.76 26.28 -37.57
CA TRP A 706 -4.14 25.78 -37.63
C TRP A 706 -4.83 25.69 -36.26
N PRO A 707 -4.19 25.20 -35.17
CA PRO A 707 -4.82 25.16 -33.86
C PRO A 707 -5.19 26.54 -33.29
N LEU A 708 -4.54 27.61 -33.74
CA LEU A 708 -4.83 28.98 -33.31
C LEU A 708 -6.06 29.57 -34.00
N ALA A 709 -6.38 29.09 -35.20
CA ALA A 709 -7.49 29.62 -35.99
C ALA A 709 -8.83 29.48 -35.24
N LYS A 710 -9.66 30.53 -35.24
CA LYS A 710 -11.06 30.41 -34.80
C LYS A 710 -11.76 29.50 -35.80
N GLN A 711 -12.13 28.29 -35.37
CA GLN A 711 -12.99 27.45 -36.20
C GLN A 711 -14.38 28.08 -36.16
N THR A 712 -14.80 28.67 -37.28
CA THR A 712 -16.23 28.79 -37.57
C THR A 712 -16.80 27.39 -37.55
N VAL A 713 -17.84 27.19 -36.74
CA VAL A 713 -18.62 25.95 -36.70
C VAL A 713 -18.89 25.52 -38.14
N LEU A 714 -18.35 24.39 -38.55
CA LEU A 714 -18.76 23.76 -39.80
C LEU A 714 -20.22 23.38 -39.58
N GLU A 715 -21.14 24.14 -40.19
CA GLU A 715 -22.52 23.70 -40.35
C GLU A 715 -22.51 22.34 -41.03
N PRO A 716 -23.29 21.37 -40.55
CA PRO A 716 -23.33 20.04 -41.15
C PRO A 716 -23.85 20.17 -42.58
N ALA A 717 -23.08 19.65 -43.54
CA ALA A 717 -23.49 19.48 -44.93
C ALA A 717 -24.40 18.26 -45.09
#